data_AF-A0A482UF59-F1
#
_entry.id   AF-A0A482UF59-F1
#
_cell.length_a   1.000
_cell.length_b   1.000
_cell.length_c   1.000
_cell.angle_alpha   90.00
_cell.angle_beta   90.00
_cell.angle_gamma   90.00
#
_symmetry.space_group_name_H-M   'P 1'
#
loop_
_entity.id
_entity.type
_entity.pdbx_description
1 polymer ?
#
loop_
_entity_poly.entity_id
_entity_poly.type
_entity_poly.pdbx_seq_one_letter_code
_entity_poly.pdbx_strand_id
1 'polypeptide(L)'
;MTKPSRILLWLISALLVSMLLAGGFAWYQWNVFKREQGIEQLEWQGLRLSNQSVFIDRLDYVQRTADGLDVAAQIDAVNLQITSFFRPFPPRSLDVERARLTLHSLPEASDEPSPPDLERYEQWIAWLPQRLTIVDLQMELPCAQGRCDERGSLQLRHSGESLLPFEARLDLQRNERQLSLMVDARRSDETHSLIEAKLLIDEQQRLETRHQLMHADEQMLWSGTLSMGSLPEAPWLLEWLGEWTSYQPTALPDMPADMRLGAGWSLTLPQRPGGMINWRDAAGDLRLSAHLPAFWPVIGFGELQGEIDLAANGQNGLWLPTELKANLKLRPEPALLAALPNNLRPTLLNVDITPVEGETVQGHLPLQLRLEAQGGAPATLQARAQLATGPPYAVDIEQARLQVRSSKLQLDALTLQGLDATLNFSGRADLERIDLKLHKASGATLARVTSAELAASQLRAELPQPLSLQIDRSAAEASTWRIRGPVELRLGALEHPQLIAQGWRWSSQLDVDTTRLNATGPLSNDAGLALVANLNKAWNGPLQVNGKLQEVFLRAGNPLARSFAAWPAALELNSGRLLGDGKLSLPADGGAPSASLALEARGLAGIYDRTEISGLDVRLAGNLQRNRLQMDITELRLAQLNPGFTFGPLLLRGAYNASLDQPAQGRLSWQTAETHILGGRFWLEPATLDLAVAHQQLNARVQGVQLGEVLAAYPTEGLSGSGLIDGSFEVHRSATGLSVDQGQLAARAPGGVLRFRSPKIEALGQANPAMRIVSEALHDFHYDLLSSDVRYDESGKLNLGLRLNGRNPALEGGRPINFSINLEEDIPALLTSLQLSDRVSETIQRRVQERLR
;
A
#
# COMPACT_ATOMS: atom_id res chain seq x y z
N MET A 1 69.20 71.25 57.04
CA MET A 1 67.94 71.34 56.26
C MET A 1 68.28 71.71 54.82
N THR A 2 68.33 70.73 53.92
CA THR A 2 68.48 70.91 52.47
C THR A 2 67.39 70.06 51.82
N LYS A 3 66.50 70.73 51.07
CA LYS A 3 65.29 70.16 50.45
C LYS A 3 65.67 69.01 49.50
N PRO A 4 64.98 67.85 49.54
CA PRO A 4 65.17 66.83 48.51
C PRO A 4 64.82 67.42 47.14
N SER A 5 65.69 67.18 46.14
CA SER A 5 65.53 67.65 44.77
C SER A 5 64.17 67.20 44.22
N ARG A 6 63.34 68.18 43.84
CA ARG A 6 62.03 67.96 43.21
C ARG A 6 62.10 66.98 42.02
N ILE A 7 63.25 66.84 41.37
CA ILE A 7 63.43 65.99 40.17
C ILE A 7 63.43 64.48 40.51
N LEU A 8 64.08 64.07 41.60
CA LEU A 8 64.10 62.65 42.03
C LEU A 8 62.69 62.20 42.46
N LEU A 9 61.96 63.09 43.14
CA LEU A 9 60.59 62.84 43.57
C LEU A 9 59.62 62.78 42.37
N TRP A 10 59.85 63.58 41.32
CA TRP A 10 59.13 63.50 40.04
C TRP A 10 59.46 62.23 39.24
N LEU A 11 60.71 61.74 39.26
CA LEU A 11 61.10 60.49 38.60
C LEU A 11 60.50 59.26 39.29
N ILE A 12 60.53 59.21 40.62
CA ILE A 12 59.90 58.14 41.40
C ILE A 12 58.39 58.20 41.22
N SER A 13 57.77 59.39 41.21
CA SER A 13 56.34 59.51 40.93
C SER A 13 55.98 59.13 39.50
N ALA A 14 56.82 59.48 38.51
CA ALA A 14 56.60 59.10 37.12
C ALA A 14 56.76 57.59 36.89
N LEU A 15 57.73 56.95 37.54
CA LEU A 15 57.90 55.49 37.53
C LEU A 15 56.72 54.79 38.21
N LEU A 16 56.27 55.32 39.35
CA LEU A 16 55.11 54.79 40.07
C LEU A 16 53.82 54.97 39.28
N VAL A 17 53.62 56.11 38.62
CA VAL A 17 52.49 56.35 37.70
C VAL A 17 52.60 55.45 36.46
N SER A 18 53.79 55.25 35.90
CA SER A 18 54.00 54.32 34.77
C SER A 18 53.74 52.87 35.16
N MET A 19 54.13 52.46 36.37
CA MET A 19 53.88 51.12 36.90
C MET A 19 52.39 50.92 37.24
N LEU A 20 51.70 51.95 37.71
CA LEU A 20 50.24 51.95 37.90
C LEU A 20 49.49 51.93 36.56
N LEU A 21 49.96 52.66 35.55
CA LEU A 21 49.38 52.64 34.20
C LEU A 21 49.63 51.30 33.51
N ALA A 22 50.83 50.73 33.62
CA ALA A 22 51.15 49.40 33.10
C ALA A 22 50.36 48.33 33.84
N GLY A 23 50.24 48.42 35.17
CA GLY A 23 49.41 47.53 35.98
C GLY A 23 47.92 47.65 35.64
N GLY A 24 47.42 48.87 35.44
CA GLY A 24 46.05 49.13 35.01
C GLY A 24 45.76 48.65 33.59
N PHE A 25 46.71 48.82 32.66
CA PHE A 25 46.62 48.29 31.30
C PHE A 25 46.65 46.77 31.29
N ALA A 26 47.56 46.14 32.05
CA ALA A 26 47.61 44.69 32.20
C ALA A 26 46.32 44.14 32.81
N TRP A 27 45.77 44.81 33.84
CA TRP A 27 44.48 44.43 34.44
C TRP A 27 43.30 44.61 33.46
N TYR A 28 43.32 45.67 32.66
CA TYR A 28 42.34 45.88 31.58
C TYR A 28 42.42 44.77 30.53
N GLN A 29 43.61 44.49 30.01
CA GLN A 29 43.84 43.42 29.02
C GLN A 29 43.46 42.05 29.58
N TRP A 30 43.77 41.77 30.85
CA TRP A 30 43.34 40.56 31.54
C TRP A 30 41.81 40.43 31.59
N ASN A 31 41.09 41.52 31.88
CA ASN A 31 39.63 41.52 31.89
C ASN A 31 38.99 41.49 30.50
N VAL A 32 39.67 41.99 29.47
CA VAL A 32 39.25 41.84 28.07
C VAL A 32 39.42 40.39 27.65
N PHE A 33 40.58 39.80 27.88
CA PHE A 33 40.87 38.39 27.63
C PHE A 33 39.85 37.47 28.32
N LYS A 34 39.58 37.66 29.62
CA LYS A 34 38.55 36.88 30.33
C LYS A 34 37.19 36.97 29.64
N ARG A 35 36.78 38.17 29.18
CA ARG A 35 35.48 38.36 28.50
C ARG A 35 35.46 37.74 27.10
N GLU A 36 36.52 37.90 26.32
CA GLU A 36 36.64 37.31 24.97
C GLU A 36 36.66 35.78 25.00
N GLN A 37 37.28 35.20 26.03
CA GLN A 37 37.35 33.76 26.23
C GLN A 37 36.15 33.20 27.02
N GLY A 38 35.17 34.02 27.40
CA GLY A 38 34.00 33.59 28.19
C GLY A 38 34.34 33.12 29.62
N ILE A 39 35.49 33.50 30.18
CA ILE A 39 35.91 33.13 31.54
C ILE A 39 35.18 34.04 32.54
N GLU A 40 34.16 33.50 33.22
CA GLU A 40 33.37 34.20 34.24
C GLU A 40 34.13 34.27 35.57
N GLN A 41 34.74 33.16 35.99
CA GLN A 41 35.49 33.05 37.25
C GLN A 41 36.89 32.46 36.99
N LEU A 42 37.91 33.12 37.54
CA LEU A 42 39.28 32.60 37.59
C LEU A 42 39.93 33.19 38.84
N GLU A 43 39.74 32.51 39.96
CA GLU A 43 40.16 32.94 41.28
C GLU A 43 41.16 31.94 41.84
N TRP A 44 42.18 32.42 42.54
CA TRP A 44 43.20 31.58 43.14
C TRP A 44 43.45 31.98 44.59
N GLN A 45 43.64 30.99 45.45
CA GLN A 45 43.92 31.16 46.86
C GLN A 45 45.32 30.61 47.19
N GLY A 46 46.04 31.34 48.05
CA GLY A 46 47.34 30.87 48.54
C GLY A 46 48.47 30.83 47.50
N LEU A 47 48.44 31.72 46.50
CA LEU A 47 49.47 31.82 45.46
C LEU A 47 50.86 32.08 46.07
N ARG A 48 51.80 31.17 45.82
CA ARG A 48 53.22 31.31 46.17
C ARG A 48 54.04 31.23 44.88
N LEU A 49 54.84 32.26 44.63
CA LEU A 49 55.67 32.39 43.44
C LEU A 49 57.15 32.18 43.78
N SER A 50 57.83 31.39 42.97
CA SER A 50 59.26 31.13 42.98
C SER A 50 59.82 31.35 41.57
N ASN A 51 61.15 31.47 41.44
CA ASN A 51 61.80 31.64 40.13
C ASN A 51 61.56 30.47 39.17
N GLN A 52 61.20 29.29 39.69
CA GLN A 52 61.01 28.05 38.92
C GLN A 52 59.71 27.30 39.27
N SER A 53 58.87 27.84 40.15
CA SER A 53 57.60 27.20 40.53
C SER A 53 56.50 28.19 40.86
N VAL A 54 55.27 27.80 40.55
CA VAL A 54 54.03 28.46 40.91
C VAL A 54 53.20 27.47 41.70
N PHE A 55 52.91 27.81 42.95
CA PHE A 55 52.10 26.97 43.83
C PHE A 55 50.79 27.69 44.17
N ILE A 56 49.66 26.98 44.08
CA ILE A 56 48.32 27.50 44.37
C ILE A 56 47.61 26.49 45.27
N ASP A 57 47.12 26.94 46.45
CA ASP A 57 46.37 26.08 47.37
C ASP A 57 45.01 25.67 46.75
N ARG A 58 44.31 26.61 46.11
CA ARG A 58 43.07 26.35 45.36
C ARG A 58 42.92 27.28 44.15
N LEU A 59 42.49 26.72 43.02
CA LEU A 59 42.15 27.43 41.79
C LEU A 59 40.69 27.13 41.41
N ASP A 60 39.86 28.15 41.36
CA ASP A 60 38.47 28.07 40.94
C ASP A 60 38.32 28.72 39.56
N TYR A 61 37.80 27.97 38.60
CA TYR A 61 37.65 28.35 37.20
C TYR A 61 36.23 28.08 36.72
N VAL A 62 35.60 29.06 36.08
CA VAL A 62 34.30 28.91 35.42
C VAL A 62 34.36 29.63 34.08
N GLN A 63 34.01 28.92 33.02
CA GLN A 63 33.98 29.44 31.66
C GLN A 63 32.63 29.14 31.04
N ARG A 64 31.95 30.18 30.57
CA ARG A 64 30.74 30.13 29.78
C ARG A 64 30.94 30.92 28.48
N THR A 65 30.98 30.22 27.36
CA THR A 65 31.25 30.82 26.05
C THR A 65 29.95 31.06 25.27
N ALA A 66 30.00 31.95 24.26
CA ALA A 66 28.82 32.29 23.46
C ALA A 66 28.34 31.15 22.53
N ASP A 67 29.22 30.21 22.21
CA ASP A 67 28.95 29.00 21.43
C ASP A 67 28.34 27.86 22.27
N GLY A 68 28.13 28.05 23.58
CA GLY A 68 27.36 27.14 24.44
C GLY A 68 28.19 26.25 25.37
N LEU A 69 29.53 26.39 25.41
CA LEU A 69 30.35 25.70 26.43
C LEU A 69 30.05 26.30 27.80
N ASP A 70 29.76 25.45 28.78
CA ASP A 70 29.67 25.82 30.19
C ASP A 70 30.44 24.80 31.02
N VAL A 71 31.61 25.22 31.54
CA VAL A 71 32.53 24.37 32.29
C VAL A 71 32.97 25.05 33.57
N ALA A 72 32.98 24.30 34.67
CA ALA A 72 33.55 24.70 35.94
C ALA A 72 34.67 23.72 36.33
N ALA A 73 35.74 24.25 36.92
CA ALA A 73 36.85 23.47 37.44
C ALA A 73 37.27 24.02 38.80
N GLN A 74 37.41 23.14 39.78
CA GLN A 74 38.00 23.43 41.08
C GLN A 74 39.23 22.54 41.24
N ILE A 75 40.40 23.15 41.40
CA ILE A 75 41.68 22.46 41.44
C ILE A 75 42.39 22.78 42.75
N ASP A 76 42.64 21.78 43.59
CA ASP A 76 43.32 21.92 44.89
C ASP A 76 44.79 21.48 44.77
N ALA A 77 45.67 22.21 45.48
CA ALA A 77 47.11 21.98 45.58
C ALA A 77 47.82 21.84 44.21
N VAL A 78 47.78 22.92 43.42
CA VAL A 78 48.47 23.01 42.13
C VAL A 78 49.94 23.36 42.34
N ASN A 79 50.84 22.54 41.81
CA ASN A 79 52.27 22.80 41.76
C ASN A 79 52.77 22.76 40.30
N LEU A 80 52.95 23.95 39.72
CA LEU A 80 53.43 24.13 38.36
C LEU A 80 54.92 24.47 38.39
N GLN A 81 55.76 23.57 37.89
CA GLN A 81 57.19 23.83 37.70
C GLN A 81 57.44 24.45 36.31
N ILE A 82 58.08 25.60 36.28
CA ILE A 82 58.38 26.35 35.06
C ILE A 82 59.89 26.47 34.83
N THR A 83 60.30 26.67 33.57
CA THR A 83 61.72 26.80 33.21
C THR A 83 62.32 28.08 33.78
N SER A 84 61.64 29.22 33.62
CA SER A 84 61.97 30.49 34.26
C SER A 84 60.77 31.44 34.22
N PHE A 85 60.74 32.45 35.09
CA PHE A 85 59.68 33.47 35.09
C PHE A 85 59.51 34.21 33.73
N PHE A 86 60.59 34.33 32.94
CA PHE A 86 60.57 34.98 31.62
C PHE A 86 60.28 34.02 30.45
N ARG A 87 60.30 32.70 30.69
CA ARG A 87 59.91 31.64 29.74
C ARG A 87 59.11 30.55 30.48
N PRO A 88 57.85 30.84 30.85
CA PRO A 88 57.06 29.94 31.67
C PRO A 88 56.53 28.71 30.93
N PHE A 89 56.50 28.73 29.59
CA PHE A 89 55.95 27.66 28.75
C PHE A 89 57.00 27.07 27.77
N PRO A 90 56.95 25.76 27.45
CA PRO A 90 56.12 24.75 28.11
C PRO A 90 56.60 24.48 29.56
N PRO A 91 55.69 24.14 30.49
CA PRO A 91 56.06 23.84 31.87
C PRO A 91 56.79 22.49 32.01
N ARG A 92 57.66 22.36 33.01
CA ARG A 92 58.38 21.11 33.32
C ARG A 92 57.49 20.08 34.00
N SER A 93 56.67 20.50 34.96
CA SER A 93 55.68 19.61 35.56
C SER A 93 54.46 20.37 36.04
N LEU A 94 53.35 19.67 36.11
CA LEU A 94 52.12 20.09 36.76
C LEU A 94 51.66 18.95 37.65
N ASP A 95 51.81 19.12 38.96
CA ASP A 95 51.33 18.17 39.96
C ASP A 95 50.08 18.76 40.62
N VAL A 96 49.00 17.98 40.66
CA VAL A 96 47.69 18.37 41.19
C VAL A 96 47.21 17.28 42.13
N GLU A 97 46.87 17.64 43.37
CA GLU A 97 46.34 16.68 44.34
C GLU A 97 44.90 16.30 44.02
N ARG A 98 44.04 17.30 43.77
CA ARG A 98 42.63 17.07 43.39
C ARG A 98 42.18 18.02 42.30
N ALA A 99 41.54 17.49 41.26
CA ALA A 99 40.87 18.27 40.23
C ALA A 99 39.42 17.83 40.11
N ARG A 100 38.47 18.73 40.38
CA ARG A 100 37.05 18.53 40.10
C ARG A 100 36.67 19.33 38.86
N LEU A 101 36.23 18.65 37.82
CA LEU A 101 35.79 19.22 36.56
C LEU A 101 34.28 18.94 36.43
N THR A 102 33.48 19.98 36.20
CA THR A 102 32.04 19.86 35.97
C THR A 102 31.73 20.50 34.63
N LEU A 103 31.29 19.69 33.66
CA LEU A 103 30.86 20.15 32.35
C LEU A 103 29.32 20.22 32.33
N HIS A 104 28.77 21.42 32.18
CA HIS A 104 27.33 21.65 32.15
C HIS A 104 26.75 21.53 30.74
N SER A 105 27.45 22.06 29.73
CA SER A 105 27.06 21.94 28.32
C SER A 105 28.29 22.02 27.40
N LEU A 106 28.17 21.37 26.24
CA LEU A 106 29.14 21.46 25.14
C LEU A 106 28.68 22.53 24.11
N PRO A 107 29.60 23.07 23.30
CA PRO A 107 29.23 23.95 22.20
C PRO A 107 28.21 23.30 21.25
N GLU A 108 27.29 24.08 20.69
CA GLU A 108 26.38 23.59 19.66
C GLU A 108 27.18 23.14 18.42
N ALA A 109 27.06 21.86 18.07
CA ALA A 109 27.72 21.32 16.88
C ALA A 109 27.11 21.97 15.62
N SER A 110 27.94 22.55 14.76
CA SER A 110 27.51 23.03 13.45
C SER A 110 27.05 21.86 12.58
N ASP A 111 25.96 22.04 11.81
CA ASP A 111 25.37 21.02 10.93
C ASP A 111 26.36 20.43 9.90
N GLU A 112 27.49 21.09 9.63
CA GLU A 112 28.61 20.53 8.87
C GLU A 112 29.77 20.09 9.79
N PRO A 113 30.12 18.79 9.82
CA PRO A 113 31.30 18.31 10.54
C PRO A 113 32.56 18.83 9.83
N SER A 114 33.22 19.83 10.44
CA SER A 114 34.52 20.31 10.01
C SER A 114 35.62 19.34 10.48
N PRO A 115 36.63 19.02 9.63
CA PRO A 115 37.71 18.12 10.03
C PRO A 115 38.53 18.74 11.18
N PRO A 116 39.10 17.93 12.08
CA PRO A 116 39.95 18.41 13.16
C PRO A 116 41.15 19.18 12.59
N ASP A 117 41.31 20.43 13.01
CA ASP A 117 42.42 21.30 12.63
C ASP A 117 43.69 20.90 13.39
N LEU A 118 44.56 20.13 12.73
CA LEU A 118 45.80 19.61 13.31
C LEU A 118 46.74 20.74 13.77
N GLU A 119 46.74 21.92 13.13
CA GLU A 119 47.56 23.06 13.57
C GLU A 119 47.10 23.59 14.94
N ARG A 120 45.78 23.57 15.18
CA ARG A 120 45.21 23.95 16.48
C ARG A 120 45.60 22.97 17.59
N TYR A 121 45.68 21.68 17.28
CA TYR A 121 46.17 20.66 18.22
C TYR A 121 47.67 20.78 18.49
N GLU A 122 48.50 21.07 17.48
CA GLU A 122 49.93 21.35 17.68
C GLU A 122 50.15 22.56 18.59
N GLN A 123 49.33 23.60 18.43
CA GLN A 123 49.35 24.76 19.33
C GLN A 123 48.95 24.39 20.77
N TRP A 124 47.98 23.49 20.97
CA TRP A 124 47.61 23.03 22.32
C TRP A 124 48.68 22.14 22.96
N ILE A 125 49.34 21.30 22.17
CA ILE A 125 50.46 20.45 22.63
C ILE A 125 51.61 21.30 23.16
N ALA A 126 51.86 22.49 22.59
CA ALA A 126 52.90 23.41 23.05
C ALA A 126 52.67 23.95 24.48
N TRP A 127 51.46 23.82 25.04
CA TRP A 127 51.11 24.25 26.40
C TRP A 127 51.12 23.09 27.40
N LEU A 128 51.27 21.85 26.94
CA LEU A 128 51.27 20.66 27.78
C LEU A 128 52.55 20.58 28.63
N PRO A 129 52.45 20.30 29.94
CA PRO A 129 53.62 20.11 30.79
C PRO A 129 54.35 18.80 30.46
N GLN A 130 55.69 18.80 30.53
CA GLN A 130 56.51 17.60 30.30
C GLN A 130 56.12 16.42 31.21
N ARG A 131 55.61 16.73 32.40
CA ARG A 131 55.00 15.77 33.32
C ARG A 131 53.70 16.34 33.90
N LEU A 132 52.59 15.64 33.72
CA LEU A 132 51.31 15.93 34.38
C LEU A 132 50.99 14.80 35.35
N THR A 133 50.59 15.13 36.57
CA THR A 133 50.08 14.15 37.53
C THR A 133 48.88 14.74 38.25
N ILE A 134 47.72 14.10 38.11
CA ILE A 134 46.49 14.40 38.83
C ILE A 134 46.16 13.16 39.67
N VAL A 135 46.22 13.30 40.99
CA VAL A 135 46.05 12.16 41.92
C VAL A 135 44.58 11.80 42.10
N ASP A 136 43.70 12.78 42.31
CA ASP A 136 42.24 12.62 42.45
C ASP A 136 41.53 13.48 41.40
N LEU A 137 41.18 12.85 40.26
CA LEU A 137 40.40 13.45 39.18
C LEU A 137 38.93 13.10 39.37
N GLN A 138 38.07 14.10 39.51
CA GLN A 138 36.62 13.97 39.61
C GLN A 138 36.00 14.71 38.43
N MET A 139 35.21 14.03 37.61
CA MET A 139 34.58 14.60 36.42
C MET A 139 33.06 14.39 36.49
N GLU A 140 32.30 15.48 36.51
CA GLU A 140 30.84 15.46 36.38
C GLU A 140 30.50 15.91 34.96
N LEU A 141 30.02 14.99 34.12
CA LEU A 141 29.85 15.19 32.69
C LEU A 141 28.39 14.98 32.25
N PRO A 142 27.92 15.67 31.19
CA PRO A 142 26.58 15.46 30.68
C PRO A 142 26.51 14.10 29.97
N CYS A 143 25.49 13.29 30.28
CA CYS A 143 25.29 11.96 29.70
C CYS A 143 23.80 11.70 29.41
N ALA A 144 23.47 10.59 28.76
CA ALA A 144 22.10 10.29 28.34
C ALA A 144 21.10 10.16 29.51
N GLN A 145 21.59 9.78 30.70
CA GLN A 145 20.78 9.73 31.93
C GLN A 145 20.75 11.06 32.71
N GLY A 146 21.36 12.13 32.20
CA GLY A 146 21.40 13.45 32.83
C GLY A 146 22.83 13.89 33.14
N ARG A 147 23.39 13.42 34.26
CA ARG A 147 24.79 13.70 34.66
C ARG A 147 25.46 12.44 35.19
N CYS A 148 26.70 12.23 34.77
CA CYS A 148 27.50 11.07 35.10
C CYS A 148 28.78 11.53 35.82
N ASP A 149 29.04 10.95 37.00
CA ASP A 149 30.21 11.22 37.81
C ASP A 149 31.27 10.14 37.59
N GLU A 150 32.49 10.56 37.23
CA GLU A 150 33.65 9.69 37.05
C GLU A 150 34.77 10.11 38.00
N ARG A 151 35.46 9.12 38.57
CA ARG A 151 36.60 9.35 39.47
C ARG A 151 37.82 8.59 38.99
N GLY A 152 39.00 9.15 39.17
CA GLY A 152 40.21 8.53 38.65
C GLY A 152 41.50 9.27 38.98
N SER A 153 42.55 8.92 38.24
CA SER A 153 43.83 9.60 38.26
C SER A 153 44.41 9.68 36.85
N LEU A 154 45.20 10.71 36.57
CA LEU A 154 45.80 10.94 35.26
C LEU A 154 47.29 11.19 35.41
N GLN A 155 48.08 10.47 34.64
CA GLN A 155 49.53 10.66 34.54
C GLN A 155 49.91 10.80 33.06
N LEU A 156 50.75 11.77 32.74
CA LEU A 156 51.24 11.99 31.39
C LEU A 156 52.70 12.44 31.43
N ARG A 157 53.51 11.94 30.50
CA ARG A 157 54.92 12.30 30.35
C ARG A 157 55.29 12.43 28.87
N HIS A 158 56.06 13.47 28.52
CA HIS A 158 56.63 13.63 27.19
C HIS A 158 58.02 14.27 27.20
N SER A 159 58.67 14.36 26.03
CA SER A 159 60.07 14.83 25.89
C SER A 159 60.29 16.36 25.95
N GLY A 160 59.21 17.14 25.87
CA GLY A 160 59.23 18.59 25.97
C GLY A 160 59.37 19.32 24.64
N GLU A 161 60.48 19.16 23.92
CA GLU A 161 60.70 19.83 22.61
C GLU A 161 59.87 19.21 21.48
N SER A 162 59.51 17.93 21.62
CA SER A 162 58.56 17.24 20.77
C SER A 162 57.57 16.45 21.64
N LEU A 163 56.45 16.02 21.06
CA LEU A 163 55.48 15.20 21.79
C LEU A 163 56.02 13.80 22.10
N LEU A 164 56.88 13.24 21.25
CA LEU A 164 57.38 11.87 21.38
C LEU A 164 58.76 11.81 22.07
N PRO A 165 59.08 10.77 22.85
CA PRO A 165 58.16 9.75 23.35
C PRO A 165 57.08 10.33 24.28
N PHE A 166 55.90 9.74 24.25
CA PHE A 166 54.72 10.11 25.00
C PHE A 166 54.22 8.90 25.77
N GLU A 167 54.05 9.04 27.07
CA GLU A 167 53.45 8.02 27.93
C GLU A 167 52.28 8.65 28.68
N ALA A 168 51.11 8.01 28.62
CA ALA A 168 49.94 8.42 29.38
C ALA A 168 49.28 7.23 30.06
N ARG A 169 48.81 7.44 31.29
CA ARG A 169 48.01 6.50 32.05
C ARG A 169 46.81 7.22 32.64
N LEU A 170 45.61 6.76 32.30
CA LEU A 170 44.36 7.19 32.89
C LEU A 170 43.76 6.01 33.64
N ASP A 171 43.62 6.13 34.95
CA ASP A 171 42.93 5.15 35.78
C ASP A 171 41.57 5.72 36.17
N LEU A 172 40.49 5.03 35.84
CA LEU A 172 39.12 5.35 36.25
C LEU A 172 38.65 4.29 37.24
N GLN A 173 37.96 4.72 38.30
CA GLN A 173 37.44 3.87 39.35
C GLN A 173 35.94 4.08 39.48
N ARG A 174 35.20 2.97 39.44
CA ARG A 174 33.75 3.02 39.58
C ARG A 174 33.27 1.78 40.34
N ASN A 175 32.63 2.02 41.49
CA ASN A 175 32.32 0.99 42.49
C ASN A 175 33.58 0.23 42.93
N GLU A 176 33.61 -1.10 42.80
CA GLU A 176 34.76 -1.95 43.13
C GLU A 176 35.63 -2.30 41.90
N ARG A 177 35.38 -1.68 40.75
CA ARG A 177 36.04 -1.98 39.47
C ARG A 177 36.97 -0.85 39.04
N GLN A 178 38.08 -1.20 38.39
CA GLN A 178 39.08 -0.26 37.89
C GLN A 178 39.27 -0.43 36.38
N LEU A 179 39.23 0.66 35.62
CA LEU A 179 39.59 0.72 34.21
C LEU A 179 40.87 1.53 34.06
N SER A 180 41.88 0.97 33.41
CA SER A 180 43.16 1.64 33.17
C SER A 180 43.45 1.69 31.67
N LEU A 181 43.56 2.90 31.12
CA LEU A 181 44.01 3.16 29.76
C LEU A 181 45.48 3.58 29.79
N MET A 182 46.33 2.82 29.14
CA MET A 182 47.75 3.12 28.98
C MET A 182 48.06 3.39 27.51
N VAL A 183 48.77 4.48 27.22
CA VAL A 183 49.21 4.85 25.87
C VAL A 183 50.72 5.09 25.91
N ASP A 184 51.47 4.39 25.07
CA ASP A 184 52.89 4.59 24.82
C ASP A 184 53.06 4.96 23.35
N ALA A 185 53.69 6.09 23.06
CA ALA A 185 54.05 6.46 21.71
C ALA A 185 55.53 6.81 21.65
N ARG A 186 56.24 6.24 20.68
CA ARG A 186 57.68 6.38 20.52
C ARG A 186 58.03 6.59 19.06
N ARG A 187 59.08 7.37 18.83
CA ARG A 187 59.64 7.57 17.49
C ARG A 187 60.73 6.52 17.26
N SER A 188 60.62 5.75 16.18
CA SER A 188 61.60 4.71 15.82
C SER A 188 62.75 5.28 14.99
N ASP A 189 62.45 6.21 14.08
CA ASP A 189 63.41 7.00 13.29
C ASP A 189 62.76 8.35 12.87
N GLU A 190 63.37 9.14 11.98
CA GLU A 190 62.83 10.43 11.54
C GLU A 190 61.40 10.36 10.94
N THR A 191 61.01 9.24 10.33
CA THR A 191 59.74 9.11 9.59
C THR A 191 58.76 8.12 10.20
N HIS A 192 59.20 7.23 11.09
CA HIS A 192 58.41 6.18 11.71
C HIS A 192 58.07 6.48 13.17
N SER A 193 56.79 6.40 13.50
CA SER A 193 56.28 6.46 14.86
C SER A 193 55.49 5.20 15.18
N LEU A 194 55.66 4.68 16.39
CA LEU A 194 54.91 3.54 16.93
C LEU A 194 54.07 4.01 18.11
N ILE A 195 52.78 3.69 18.09
CA ILE A 195 51.82 4.00 19.16
C ILE A 195 51.22 2.68 19.63
N GLU A 196 51.34 2.37 20.90
CA GLU A 196 50.74 1.22 21.57
C GLU A 196 49.75 1.73 22.61
N ALA A 197 48.53 1.20 22.60
CA ALA A 197 47.55 1.49 23.65
C ALA A 197 46.95 0.21 24.20
N LYS A 198 46.79 0.17 25.52
CA LYS A 198 46.32 -1.00 26.28
C LYS A 198 45.19 -0.57 27.20
N LEU A 199 44.10 -1.32 27.18
CA LEU A 199 43.00 -1.19 28.13
C LEU A 199 43.06 -2.37 29.10
N LEU A 200 43.18 -2.07 30.38
CA LEU A 200 43.11 -3.05 31.45
C LEU A 200 41.80 -2.83 32.21
N ILE A 201 41.13 -3.93 32.56
CA ILE A 201 40.00 -3.93 33.48
C ILE A 201 40.39 -4.83 34.64
N ASP A 202 40.35 -4.29 35.86
CA ASP A 202 40.82 -4.95 37.08
C ASP A 202 42.21 -5.56 36.93
N GLU A 203 43.14 -4.77 36.38
CA GLU A 203 44.54 -5.14 36.09
C GLU A 203 44.71 -6.26 35.03
N GLN A 204 43.63 -6.73 34.40
CA GLN A 204 43.70 -7.69 33.29
C GLN A 204 43.65 -6.96 31.95
N GLN A 205 44.64 -7.21 31.08
CA GLN A 205 44.65 -6.65 29.73
C GLN A 205 43.49 -7.23 28.90
N ARG A 206 42.56 -6.37 28.47
CA ARG A 206 41.37 -6.74 27.70
C ARG A 206 41.48 -6.36 26.23
N LEU A 207 42.02 -5.17 25.96
CA LEU A 207 42.21 -4.63 24.61
C LEU A 207 43.66 -4.18 24.46
N GLU A 208 44.26 -4.50 23.32
CA GLU A 208 45.56 -3.98 22.91
C GLU A 208 45.48 -3.53 21.46
N THR A 209 46.02 -2.34 21.19
CA THR A 209 46.16 -1.81 19.84
C THR A 209 47.58 -1.32 19.61
N ARG A 210 48.08 -1.56 18.40
CA ARG A 210 49.41 -1.16 17.95
C ARG A 210 49.28 -0.48 16.61
N HIS A 211 49.85 0.71 16.48
CA HIS A 211 49.79 1.55 15.30
C HIS A 211 51.22 1.92 14.89
N GLN A 212 51.56 1.71 13.63
CA GLN A 212 52.80 2.16 13.02
C GLN A 212 52.46 3.19 11.94
N LEU A 213 52.99 4.39 12.11
CA LEU A 213 52.79 5.53 11.22
C LEU A 213 54.11 5.83 10.53
N MET A 214 54.12 5.86 9.20
CA MET A 214 55.26 6.24 8.38
C MET A 214 54.87 7.45 7.53
N HIS A 215 55.61 8.55 7.67
CA HIS A 215 55.46 9.74 6.84
C HIS A 215 56.29 9.60 5.57
N ALA A 216 55.66 9.69 4.41
CA ALA A 216 56.29 9.63 3.10
C ALA A 216 55.76 10.77 2.21
N ASP A 217 56.47 11.91 2.19
CA ASP A 217 56.12 13.14 1.45
C ASP A 217 54.63 13.53 1.53
N GLU A 218 53.84 13.27 0.49
CA GLU A 218 52.40 13.62 0.41
C GLU A 218 51.43 12.53 0.93
N GLN A 219 51.96 11.43 1.48
CA GLN A 219 51.15 10.29 1.96
C GLN A 219 51.61 9.82 3.34
N MET A 220 50.66 9.38 4.16
CA MET A 220 50.94 8.75 5.44
C MET A 220 50.53 7.28 5.39
N LEU A 221 51.50 6.37 5.58
CA LEU A 221 51.23 4.95 5.69
C LEU A 221 50.92 4.61 7.14
N TRP A 222 49.71 4.11 7.38
CA TRP A 222 49.21 3.70 8.67
C TRP A 222 48.93 2.21 8.67
N SER A 223 49.77 1.45 9.37
CA SER A 223 49.50 0.04 9.65
C SER A 223 49.18 -0.15 11.12
N GLY A 224 48.35 -1.12 11.44
CA GLY A 224 48.04 -1.40 12.83
C GLY A 224 47.24 -2.66 13.04
N THR A 225 47.20 -3.06 14.31
CA THR A 225 46.47 -4.24 14.77
C THR A 225 45.73 -3.88 16.04
N LEU A 226 44.49 -4.34 16.15
CA LEU A 226 43.68 -4.29 17.35
C LEU A 226 43.29 -5.72 17.71
N SER A 227 43.45 -6.07 18.99
CA SER A 227 43.06 -7.37 19.50
C SER A 227 42.37 -7.22 20.85
N MET A 228 41.24 -7.90 20.99
CA MET A 228 40.48 -8.00 22.23
C MET A 228 40.25 -9.46 22.56
N GLY A 229 40.65 -9.84 23.77
CA GLY A 229 40.43 -11.18 24.30
C GLY A 229 39.08 -11.32 25.02
N SER A 230 38.98 -12.31 25.90
CA SER A 230 37.80 -12.55 26.73
C SER A 230 37.43 -11.31 27.55
N LEU A 231 36.14 -10.94 27.58
CA LEU A 231 35.63 -9.81 28.36
C LEU A 231 34.59 -10.27 29.41
N PRO A 232 35.02 -11.00 30.46
CA PRO A 232 34.18 -11.45 31.56
C PRO A 232 33.77 -10.33 32.52
N GLU A 233 33.94 -9.05 32.17
CA GLU A 233 33.39 -7.88 32.87
C GLU A 233 32.31 -7.14 32.05
N ALA A 234 31.87 -7.72 30.92
CA ALA A 234 30.99 -7.09 29.93
C ALA A 234 29.67 -6.51 30.49
N PRO A 235 28.79 -7.26 31.22
CA PRO A 235 27.64 -6.73 31.93
C PRO A 235 27.86 -5.42 32.68
N TRP A 236 28.89 -5.34 33.52
CA TRP A 236 29.18 -4.12 34.27
C TRP A 236 29.64 -2.99 33.34
N LEU A 237 30.51 -3.30 32.36
CA LEU A 237 31.00 -2.32 31.41
C LEU A 237 29.86 -1.76 30.53
N LEU A 238 28.91 -2.60 30.12
CA LEU A 238 27.77 -2.22 29.31
C LEU A 238 26.71 -1.46 30.12
N GLU A 239 26.53 -1.80 31.39
CA GLU A 239 25.73 -0.99 32.32
C GLU A 239 26.33 0.41 32.46
N TRP A 240 27.65 0.51 32.68
CA TRP A 240 28.36 1.78 32.75
C TRP A 240 28.24 2.58 31.44
N LEU A 241 28.50 1.96 30.28
CA LEU A 241 28.36 2.60 28.96
C LEU A 241 26.89 2.96 28.62
N GLY A 242 25.93 2.22 29.17
CA GLY A 242 24.49 2.47 29.03
C GLY A 242 24.03 3.77 29.69
N GLU A 243 24.81 4.36 30.60
CA GLU A 243 24.52 5.70 31.15
C GLU A 243 24.91 6.83 30.19
N TRP A 244 25.94 6.58 29.38
CA TRP A 244 26.47 7.50 28.39
C TRP A 244 25.66 7.50 27.09
N THR A 245 24.90 6.43 26.83
CA THR A 245 24.14 6.23 25.60
C THR A 245 22.64 6.17 25.89
N SER A 246 21.79 6.50 24.93
CA SER A 246 20.33 6.34 25.06
C SER A 246 19.87 4.86 24.96
N TYR A 247 20.81 3.93 25.06
CA TYR A 247 20.60 2.50 24.86
C TYR A 247 20.45 1.80 26.21
N GLN A 248 19.35 1.07 26.40
CA GLN A 248 19.14 0.20 27.56
C GLN A 248 19.54 -1.24 27.19
N PRO A 249 20.70 -1.76 27.63
CA PRO A 249 21.11 -3.12 27.32
C PRO A 249 20.18 -4.15 27.97
N THR A 250 19.80 -5.18 27.22
CA THR A 250 19.18 -6.38 27.79
C THR A 250 20.20 -7.07 28.71
N ALA A 251 19.79 -7.54 29.89
CA ALA A 251 20.69 -8.24 30.81
C ALA A 251 21.39 -9.41 30.11
N LEU A 252 22.71 -9.33 29.99
CA LEU A 252 23.53 -10.39 29.43
C LEU A 252 23.55 -11.60 30.40
N PRO A 253 23.48 -12.84 29.90
CA PRO A 253 23.68 -14.02 30.74
C PRO A 253 25.09 -14.04 31.34
N ASP A 254 25.27 -14.72 32.49
CA ASP A 254 26.58 -14.95 33.11
C ASP A 254 27.59 -15.46 32.05
N MET A 255 28.71 -14.76 31.95
CA MET A 255 29.36 -14.49 30.66
C MET A 255 30.07 -15.68 30.00
N PRO A 256 30.04 -15.78 28.65
CA PRO A 256 30.88 -16.68 27.87
C PRO A 256 32.33 -16.18 27.79
N ALA A 257 33.28 -16.96 28.30
CA ALA A 257 34.71 -16.60 28.38
C ALA A 257 35.46 -16.49 27.03
N ASP A 258 34.78 -16.60 25.89
CA ASP A 258 35.41 -16.83 24.57
C ASP A 258 35.20 -15.72 23.53
N MET A 259 34.66 -14.54 23.90
CA MET A 259 34.58 -13.40 22.97
C MET A 259 35.97 -13.01 22.46
N ARG A 260 36.09 -12.81 21.14
CA ARG A 260 37.35 -12.38 20.51
C ARG A 260 37.05 -11.37 19.41
N LEU A 261 37.75 -10.25 19.41
CA LEU A 261 37.75 -9.29 18.31
C LEU A 261 39.19 -9.10 17.82
N GLY A 262 39.36 -9.14 16.51
CA GLY A 262 40.62 -8.86 15.84
C GLY A 262 40.38 -7.91 14.69
N ALA A 263 41.24 -6.90 14.56
CA ALA A 263 41.31 -6.09 13.36
C ALA A 263 42.78 -5.85 13.01
N GLY A 264 43.08 -5.80 11.71
CA GLY A 264 44.39 -5.45 11.20
C GLY A 264 44.23 -4.62 9.95
N TRP A 265 45.03 -3.58 9.78
CA TRP A 265 44.95 -2.70 8.63
C TRP A 265 46.33 -2.26 8.16
N SER A 266 46.43 -1.93 6.87
CA SER A 266 47.59 -1.33 6.23
C SER A 266 47.10 -0.34 5.19
N LEU A 267 47.06 0.94 5.57
CA LEU A 267 46.39 2.00 4.85
C LEU A 267 47.37 3.08 4.41
N THR A 268 47.10 3.67 3.26
CA THR A 268 47.71 4.89 2.75
C THR A 268 46.68 5.99 2.86
N LEU A 269 47.04 7.05 3.59
CA LEU A 269 46.21 8.20 3.84
C LEU A 269 46.75 9.39 3.04
N PRO A 270 46.00 9.92 2.05
CA PRO A 270 46.42 11.08 1.29
C PRO A 270 46.38 12.35 2.17
N GLN A 271 47.40 13.19 2.07
CA GLN A 271 47.43 14.49 2.74
C GLN A 271 46.87 15.59 1.81
N ARG A 272 46.05 16.49 2.34
CA ARG A 272 45.61 17.71 1.62
C ARG A 272 46.65 18.83 1.79
N PRO A 273 46.67 19.83 0.88
CA PRO A 273 47.42 21.07 1.10
C PRO A 273 47.01 21.69 2.46
N GLY A 274 47.97 21.85 3.37
CA GLY A 274 47.73 22.24 4.77
C GLY A 274 47.81 21.11 5.81
N GLY A 275 48.34 19.94 5.46
CA GLY A 275 48.67 18.88 6.43
C GLY A 275 47.49 18.06 6.96
N MET A 276 46.26 18.31 6.47
CA MET A 276 45.06 17.58 6.90
C MET A 276 45.02 16.16 6.30
N ILE A 277 44.89 15.16 7.17
CA ILE A 277 44.74 13.74 6.81
C ILE A 277 43.31 13.47 6.35
N ASN A 278 43.14 12.96 5.13
CA ASN A 278 41.82 12.59 4.61
C ASN A 278 41.53 11.09 4.80
N TRP A 279 40.96 10.75 5.96
CA TRP A 279 40.55 9.38 6.32
C TRP A 279 39.44 8.82 5.43
N ARG A 280 38.65 9.68 4.76
CA ARG A 280 37.60 9.22 3.84
C ARG A 280 38.17 8.59 2.59
N ASP A 281 39.34 9.03 2.14
CA ASP A 281 39.99 8.52 0.92
C ASP A 281 41.10 7.50 1.25
N ALA A 282 41.05 6.91 2.44
CA ALA A 282 41.98 5.86 2.84
C ALA A 282 41.96 4.71 1.83
N ALA A 283 43.15 4.28 1.42
CA ALA A 283 43.32 3.15 0.51
C ALA A 283 44.21 2.08 1.13
N GLY A 284 43.96 0.79 0.87
CA GLY A 284 44.76 -0.31 1.41
C GLY A 284 43.91 -1.44 1.98
N ASP A 285 44.53 -2.31 2.77
CA ASP A 285 43.89 -3.54 3.25
C ASP A 285 43.38 -3.41 4.68
N LEU A 286 42.22 -4.01 4.94
CA LEU A 286 41.59 -4.17 6.24
C LEU A 286 41.16 -5.62 6.41
N ARG A 287 41.49 -6.22 7.55
CA ARG A 287 41.00 -7.53 7.98
C ARG A 287 40.32 -7.36 9.32
N LEU A 288 39.12 -7.90 9.45
CA LEU A 288 38.32 -7.89 10.67
C LEU A 288 37.85 -9.32 10.94
N SER A 289 38.02 -9.77 12.17
CA SER A 289 37.48 -11.03 12.67
C SER A 289 36.79 -10.81 14.01
N ALA A 290 35.62 -11.42 14.18
CA ALA A 290 34.89 -11.35 15.44
C ALA A 290 34.21 -12.69 15.74
N HIS A 291 34.32 -13.12 17.00
CA HIS A 291 33.58 -14.25 17.56
C HIS A 291 32.76 -13.75 18.75
N LEU A 292 31.44 -13.75 18.59
CA LEU A 292 30.45 -13.24 19.53
C LEU A 292 29.59 -14.41 20.04
N PRO A 293 29.96 -15.04 21.16
CA PRO A 293 29.26 -16.23 21.67
C PRO A 293 27.83 -15.94 22.17
N ALA A 294 27.51 -14.68 22.49
CA ALA A 294 26.19 -14.21 22.90
C ALA A 294 25.77 -12.98 22.07
N PHE A 295 24.49 -12.62 22.14
CA PHE A 295 23.96 -11.41 21.51
C PHE A 295 24.63 -10.17 22.09
N TRP A 296 25.44 -9.50 21.27
CA TRP A 296 26.15 -8.29 21.63
C TRP A 296 25.51 -7.07 20.96
N PRO A 297 25.29 -5.96 21.67
CA PRO A 297 24.71 -4.77 21.07
C PRO A 297 25.66 -4.11 20.08
N VAL A 298 25.16 -3.82 18.88
CA VAL A 298 25.83 -3.06 17.82
C VAL A 298 24.96 -1.86 17.48
N ILE A 299 25.47 -0.66 17.79
CA ILE A 299 24.75 0.61 17.62
C ILE A 299 24.31 0.75 16.15
N GLY A 300 23.02 1.03 15.93
CA GLY A 300 22.42 1.21 14.60
C GLY A 300 22.06 -0.10 13.88
N PHE A 301 22.47 -1.27 14.40
CA PHE A 301 22.17 -2.57 13.81
C PHE A 301 21.26 -3.45 14.68
N GLY A 302 21.37 -3.35 16.00
CA GLY A 302 20.64 -4.17 16.97
C GLY A 302 21.58 -5.13 17.70
N GLU A 303 21.11 -6.33 18.08
CA GLU A 303 21.93 -7.31 18.81
C GLU A 303 22.45 -8.39 17.85
N LEU A 304 23.77 -8.63 17.86
CA LEU A 304 24.45 -9.52 16.92
C LEU A 304 25.21 -10.63 17.68
N GLN A 305 25.04 -11.88 17.25
CA GLN A 305 25.71 -13.07 17.80
C GLN A 305 26.33 -13.86 16.64
N GLY A 306 27.47 -14.52 16.85
CA GLY A 306 28.07 -15.44 15.88
C GLY A 306 29.47 -15.04 15.44
N GLU A 307 29.88 -15.47 14.25
CA GLU A 307 31.23 -15.30 13.72
C GLU A 307 31.23 -14.51 12.42
N ILE A 308 32.20 -13.63 12.25
CA ILE A 308 32.45 -12.92 11.00
C ILE A 308 33.95 -12.81 10.75
N ASP A 309 34.37 -13.17 9.55
CA ASP A 309 35.70 -12.95 8.99
C ASP A 309 35.52 -12.13 7.70
N LEU A 310 36.05 -10.91 7.70
CA LEU A 310 35.98 -9.95 6.61
C LEU A 310 37.40 -9.51 6.27
N ALA A 311 37.80 -9.67 5.01
CA ALA A 311 38.91 -8.93 4.44
C ALA A 311 38.35 -7.96 3.41
N ALA A 312 38.83 -6.72 3.41
CA ALA A 312 38.40 -5.69 2.50
C ALA A 312 39.59 -4.86 2.01
N ASN A 313 39.49 -4.35 0.79
CA ASN A 313 40.44 -3.41 0.21
C ASN A 313 39.73 -2.07 -0.02
N GLY A 314 40.31 -0.99 0.50
CA GLY A 314 39.86 0.38 0.31
C GLY A 314 40.53 1.02 -0.89
N GLN A 315 39.76 1.68 -1.76
CA GLN A 315 40.28 2.55 -2.83
C GLN A 315 39.32 3.74 -3.04
N ASN A 316 39.85 4.97 -3.01
CA ASN A 316 39.08 6.21 -3.18
C ASN A 316 37.82 6.28 -2.29
N GLY A 317 37.96 5.85 -1.04
CA GLY A 317 36.90 5.87 -0.03
C GLY A 317 35.80 4.82 -0.16
N LEU A 318 35.96 3.84 -1.05
CA LEU A 318 35.09 2.67 -1.13
C LEU A 318 35.82 1.45 -0.60
N TRP A 319 35.18 0.75 0.34
CA TRP A 319 35.68 -0.47 0.96
C TRP A 319 35.00 -1.68 0.33
N LEU A 320 35.79 -2.55 -0.31
CA LEU A 320 35.28 -3.69 -1.05
C LEU A 320 35.75 -4.98 -0.39
N PRO A 321 34.84 -5.91 -0.05
CA PRO A 321 35.22 -7.21 0.48
C PRO A 321 36.06 -7.99 -0.54
N THR A 322 37.22 -8.47 -0.11
CA THR A 322 38.04 -9.45 -0.84
C THR A 322 37.84 -10.87 -0.31
N GLU A 323 37.47 -11.00 0.97
CA GLU A 323 37.01 -12.24 1.60
C GLU A 323 35.84 -11.91 2.54
N LEU A 324 34.79 -12.73 2.53
CA LEU A 324 33.68 -12.59 3.47
C LEU A 324 33.13 -13.96 3.84
N LYS A 325 33.21 -14.28 5.13
CA LYS A 325 32.55 -15.44 5.74
C LYS A 325 31.86 -14.97 7.00
N ALA A 326 30.59 -15.32 7.16
CA ALA A 326 29.81 -14.89 8.31
C ALA A 326 28.77 -15.96 8.68
N ASN A 327 28.61 -16.23 9.96
CA ASN A 327 27.49 -16.98 10.50
C ASN A 327 26.95 -16.20 11.69
N LEU A 328 25.95 -15.37 11.43
CA LEU A 328 25.45 -14.37 12.36
C LEU A 328 23.98 -14.60 12.68
N LYS A 329 23.58 -14.29 13.91
CA LYS A 329 22.20 -14.11 14.33
C LYS A 329 22.03 -12.65 14.72
N LEU A 330 21.10 -11.98 14.06
CA LEU A 330 20.81 -10.56 14.25
C LEU A 330 19.39 -10.38 14.77
N ARG A 331 19.25 -9.68 15.89
CA ARG A 331 17.99 -9.07 16.34
C ARG A 331 18.00 -7.62 15.89
N PRO A 332 17.35 -7.31 14.77
CA PRO A 332 17.47 -6.00 14.15
C PRO A 332 16.86 -4.91 15.02
N GLU A 333 17.50 -3.74 15.02
CA GLU A 333 16.93 -2.55 15.66
C GLU A 333 15.62 -2.12 14.96
N PRO A 334 14.58 -1.68 15.69
CA PRO A 334 13.30 -1.30 15.10
C PRO A 334 13.41 -0.23 13.99
N ALA A 335 14.40 0.67 14.09
CA ALA A 335 14.65 1.71 13.10
C ALA A 335 15.00 1.13 11.71
N LEU A 336 15.75 0.01 11.65
CA LEU A 336 16.10 -0.66 10.39
C LEU A 336 14.88 -1.27 9.68
N LEU A 337 13.83 -1.58 10.44
CA LEU A 337 12.62 -2.24 9.94
C LEU A 337 11.43 -1.29 9.80
N ALA A 338 11.65 0.02 9.98
CA ALA A 338 10.56 1.01 10.00
C ALA A 338 9.71 0.99 8.71
N ALA A 339 10.33 0.72 7.56
CA ALA A 339 9.65 0.64 6.26
C ALA A 339 8.78 -0.62 6.08
N LEU A 340 8.99 -1.68 6.88
CA LEU A 340 8.19 -2.89 6.82
C LEU A 340 6.94 -2.75 7.69
N PRO A 341 5.77 -3.22 7.22
CA PRO A 341 4.58 -3.36 8.06
C PRO A 341 4.87 -4.17 9.32
N ASN A 342 4.32 -3.79 10.46
CA ASN A 342 4.61 -4.41 11.77
C ASN A 342 4.56 -5.95 11.75
N ASN A 343 3.59 -6.54 11.04
CA ASN A 343 3.41 -7.99 10.97
C ASN A 343 4.40 -8.73 10.06
N LEU A 344 5.18 -7.99 9.26
CA LEU A 344 6.25 -8.51 8.39
C LEU A 344 7.65 -8.30 8.99
N ARG A 345 7.76 -7.59 10.12
CA ARG A 345 9.05 -7.30 10.75
C ARG A 345 9.64 -8.58 11.35
N PRO A 346 10.85 -8.99 10.96
CA PRO A 346 11.53 -10.11 11.58
C PRO A 346 11.94 -9.77 13.01
N THR A 347 11.83 -10.75 13.90
CA THR A 347 12.32 -10.70 15.28
C THR A 347 13.74 -11.24 15.41
N LEU A 348 14.12 -12.16 14.51
CA LEU A 348 15.45 -12.74 14.42
C LEU A 348 15.79 -13.01 12.95
N LEU A 349 17.02 -12.68 12.57
CA LEU A 349 17.61 -12.94 11.26
C LEU A 349 18.85 -13.82 11.44
N ASN A 350 18.82 -15.05 10.95
CA ASN A 350 20.04 -15.84 10.79
C ASN A 350 20.65 -15.51 9.42
N VAL A 351 21.91 -15.10 9.39
CA VAL A 351 22.64 -14.71 8.18
C VAL A 351 23.88 -15.59 8.07
N ASP A 352 23.92 -16.44 7.05
CA ASP A 352 25.04 -17.30 6.73
C ASP A 352 25.59 -16.90 5.36
N ILE A 353 26.86 -16.51 5.32
CA ILE A 353 27.58 -16.11 4.13
C ILE A 353 28.81 -16.98 4.02
N THR A 354 28.90 -17.75 2.94
CA THR A 354 30.05 -18.61 2.66
C THR A 354 30.62 -18.30 1.29
N PRO A 355 31.95 -18.27 1.13
CA PRO A 355 32.58 -18.18 -0.19
C PRO A 355 32.23 -19.44 -1.00
N VAL A 356 32.04 -19.28 -2.31
CA VAL A 356 31.80 -20.41 -3.22
C VAL A 356 33.14 -21.00 -3.65
N GLU A 357 33.38 -22.28 -3.37
CA GLU A 357 34.59 -22.99 -3.79
C GLU A 357 34.67 -23.10 -5.33
N GLY A 358 35.73 -22.56 -5.95
CA GLY A 358 35.93 -22.55 -7.41
C GLY A 358 36.99 -21.53 -7.89
N GLU A 359 37.27 -21.47 -9.20
CA GLU A 359 38.17 -20.47 -9.80
C GLU A 359 37.68 -19.05 -9.47
N THR A 360 38.42 -18.35 -8.60
CA THR A 360 38.24 -16.94 -8.31
C THR A 360 38.41 -16.15 -9.61
N VAL A 361 37.32 -15.60 -10.13
CA VAL A 361 37.36 -14.72 -11.28
C VAL A 361 37.96 -13.40 -10.83
N GLN A 362 39.04 -12.96 -11.49
CA GLN A 362 39.73 -11.73 -11.14
C GLN A 362 38.74 -10.55 -11.14
N GLY A 363 38.62 -9.85 -10.01
CA GLY A 363 37.68 -8.73 -9.85
C GLY A 363 36.27 -9.10 -9.38
N HIS A 364 35.99 -10.37 -9.04
CA HIS A 364 34.68 -10.81 -8.52
C HIS A 364 34.83 -11.75 -7.32
N LEU A 365 34.01 -11.51 -6.29
CA LEU A 365 33.91 -12.34 -5.09
C LEU A 365 32.59 -13.15 -5.13
N PRO A 366 32.64 -14.45 -5.42
CA PRO A 366 31.44 -15.29 -5.45
C PRO A 366 31.02 -15.69 -4.02
N LEU A 367 29.78 -15.38 -3.67
CA LEU A 367 29.20 -15.58 -2.34
C LEU A 367 27.93 -16.41 -2.42
N GLN A 368 27.77 -17.31 -1.45
CA GLN A 368 26.51 -17.96 -1.15
C GLN A 368 25.93 -17.35 0.13
N LEU A 369 24.72 -16.80 0.02
CA LEU A 369 23.98 -16.17 1.10
C LEU A 369 22.78 -17.04 1.46
N ARG A 370 22.63 -17.37 2.74
CA ARG A 370 21.41 -17.94 3.30
C ARG A 370 20.94 -17.04 4.44
N LEU A 371 19.73 -16.50 4.30
CA LEU A 371 19.09 -15.67 5.31
C LEU A 371 17.79 -16.35 5.76
N GLU A 372 17.61 -16.50 7.07
CA GLU A 372 16.39 -17.03 7.66
C GLU A 372 15.79 -16.03 8.63
N ALA A 373 14.60 -15.57 8.31
CA ALA A 373 13.82 -14.64 9.12
C ALA A 373 12.78 -15.40 9.96
N GLN A 374 12.74 -15.08 11.25
CA GLN A 374 11.72 -15.55 12.19
C GLN A 374 10.83 -14.39 12.63
N GLY A 375 9.53 -14.62 12.83
CA GLY A 375 8.57 -13.58 13.22
C GLY A 375 7.16 -13.90 12.73
N GLY A 376 6.36 -12.87 12.44
CA GLY A 376 4.99 -13.02 11.93
C GLY A 376 4.89 -13.58 10.50
N ALA A 377 5.95 -13.43 9.71
CA ALA A 377 6.10 -14.03 8.39
C ALA A 377 7.48 -14.68 8.26
N PRO A 378 7.64 -15.93 8.77
CA PRO A 378 8.87 -16.69 8.56
C PRO A 378 9.24 -16.75 7.08
N ALA A 379 10.50 -16.46 6.80
CA ALA A 379 11.01 -16.42 5.44
C ALA A 379 12.43 -16.98 5.34
N THR A 380 12.75 -17.62 4.23
CA THR A 380 14.10 -18.10 3.94
C THR A 380 14.53 -17.61 2.56
N LEU A 381 15.63 -16.87 2.50
CA LEU A 381 16.27 -16.43 1.27
C LEU A 381 17.56 -17.24 1.08
N GLN A 382 17.70 -17.88 -0.07
CA GLN A 382 18.95 -18.50 -0.50
C GLN A 382 19.37 -17.82 -1.79
N ALA A 383 20.59 -17.30 -1.86
CA ALA A 383 21.09 -16.60 -3.02
C ALA A 383 22.53 -16.99 -3.32
N ARG A 384 22.86 -17.06 -4.61
CA ARG A 384 24.23 -17.10 -5.12
C ARG A 384 24.45 -15.80 -5.87
N ALA A 385 25.46 -15.04 -5.45
CA ALA A 385 25.76 -13.72 -5.99
C ALA A 385 27.26 -13.58 -6.25
N GLN A 386 27.61 -12.71 -7.19
CA GLN A 386 28.97 -12.26 -7.42
C GLN A 386 29.06 -10.78 -7.07
N LEU A 387 29.96 -10.44 -6.16
CA LEU A 387 30.25 -9.06 -5.81
C LEU A 387 31.43 -8.58 -6.66
N ALA A 388 31.25 -7.53 -7.45
CA ALA A 388 32.36 -6.92 -8.18
C ALA A 388 33.30 -6.21 -7.19
N THR A 389 34.56 -6.65 -7.14
CA THR A 389 35.63 -6.07 -6.31
C THR A 389 36.42 -4.99 -7.06
N GLY A 390 35.89 -4.49 -8.18
CA GLY A 390 36.43 -3.38 -8.98
C GLY A 390 35.30 -2.61 -9.68
N PRO A 391 35.53 -1.36 -10.10
CA PRO A 391 34.49 -0.53 -10.72
C PRO A 391 34.09 -1.07 -12.11
N PRO A 392 32.80 -1.02 -12.49
CA PRO A 392 31.67 -0.50 -11.72
C PRO A 392 31.21 -1.48 -10.61
N TYR A 393 31.05 -0.97 -9.39
CA TYR A 393 30.65 -1.76 -8.22
C TYR A 393 29.21 -2.22 -8.34
N ALA A 394 29.02 -3.53 -8.33
CA ALA A 394 27.72 -4.14 -8.43
C ALA A 394 27.70 -5.52 -7.78
N VAL A 395 26.50 -5.95 -7.37
CA VAL A 395 26.19 -7.30 -6.96
C VAL A 395 25.37 -7.93 -8.09
N ASP A 396 25.94 -8.93 -8.76
CA ASP A 396 25.24 -9.74 -9.75
C ASP A 396 24.65 -10.97 -9.04
N ILE A 397 23.33 -11.01 -8.91
CA ILE A 397 22.57 -12.12 -8.31
C ILE A 397 22.27 -13.14 -9.41
N GLU A 398 23.04 -14.23 -9.44
CA GLU A 398 22.87 -15.31 -10.44
C GLU A 398 21.54 -16.03 -10.25
N GLN A 399 21.25 -16.39 -8.99
CA GLN A 399 20.04 -17.09 -8.59
C GLN A 399 19.72 -16.77 -7.14
N ALA A 400 18.47 -16.47 -6.87
CA ALA A 400 17.94 -16.31 -5.54
C ALA A 400 16.56 -16.96 -5.43
N ARG A 401 16.30 -17.58 -4.29
CA ARG A 401 15.03 -18.19 -3.93
C ARG A 401 14.60 -17.68 -2.56
N LEU A 402 13.51 -16.93 -2.54
CA LEU A 402 12.84 -16.48 -1.34
C LEU A 402 11.59 -17.34 -1.10
N GLN A 403 11.51 -17.98 0.04
CA GLN A 403 10.31 -18.69 0.49
C GLN A 403 9.70 -17.95 1.67
N VAL A 404 8.40 -17.72 1.64
CA VAL A 404 7.66 -17.06 2.73
C VAL A 404 6.48 -17.94 3.09
N ARG A 405 6.35 -18.27 4.36
CA ARG A 405 5.23 -19.09 4.86
C ARG A 405 4.63 -18.45 6.09
N SER A 406 3.31 -18.27 6.08
CA SER A 406 2.59 -17.75 7.24
C SER A 406 1.21 -18.40 7.34
N SER A 407 0.85 -18.87 8.53
CA SER A 407 -0.46 -19.46 8.81
C SER A 407 -1.56 -18.40 8.86
N LYS A 408 -1.25 -17.23 9.39
CA LYS A 408 -2.13 -16.07 9.47
C LYS A 408 -1.32 -14.78 9.44
N LEU A 409 -1.67 -13.88 8.52
CA LEU A 409 -1.05 -12.57 8.37
C LEU A 409 -2.15 -11.49 8.26
N GLN A 410 -2.10 -10.48 9.14
CA GLN A 410 -3.01 -9.33 9.06
C GLN A 410 -2.32 -8.20 8.31
N LEU A 411 -2.94 -7.68 7.25
CA LEU A 411 -2.46 -6.53 6.47
C LEU A 411 -3.60 -5.51 6.40
N ASP A 412 -3.54 -4.48 7.24
CA ASP A 412 -4.59 -3.45 7.35
C ASP A 412 -5.99 -4.08 7.48
N ALA A 413 -6.87 -3.87 6.48
CA ALA A 413 -8.24 -4.40 6.41
C ALA A 413 -8.35 -5.84 5.88
N LEU A 414 -7.23 -6.47 5.48
CA LEU A 414 -7.18 -7.82 4.92
C LEU A 414 -6.59 -8.81 5.92
N THR A 415 -7.27 -9.93 6.10
CA THR A 415 -6.72 -11.09 6.81
C THR A 415 -6.37 -12.17 5.79
N LEU A 416 -5.09 -12.55 5.74
CA LEU A 416 -4.55 -13.60 4.89
C LEU A 416 -4.33 -14.87 5.72
N GLN A 417 -4.77 -16.02 5.23
CA GLN A 417 -4.61 -17.32 5.90
C GLN A 417 -3.95 -18.34 4.97
N GLY A 418 -2.97 -19.07 5.49
CA GLY A 418 -2.24 -20.12 4.77
C GLY A 418 -1.47 -19.57 3.56
N LEU A 419 -0.63 -18.55 3.77
CA LEU A 419 0.26 -18.01 2.75
C LEU A 419 1.47 -18.95 2.58
N ASP A 420 1.70 -19.43 1.37
CA ASP A 420 2.96 -20.07 0.94
C ASP A 420 3.38 -19.44 -0.39
N ALA A 421 4.48 -18.69 -0.38
CA ALA A 421 5.04 -18.04 -1.56
C ALA A 421 6.48 -18.50 -1.77
N THR A 422 6.81 -18.84 -3.02
CA THR A 422 8.18 -19.09 -3.47
C THR A 422 8.48 -18.15 -4.63
N LEU A 423 9.46 -17.27 -4.45
CA LEU A 423 9.90 -16.31 -5.45
C LEU A 423 11.33 -16.64 -5.88
N ASN A 424 11.50 -16.98 -7.15
CA ASN A 424 12.81 -17.24 -7.75
C ASN A 424 13.21 -16.02 -8.58
N PHE A 425 14.34 -15.39 -8.31
CA PHE A 425 14.76 -14.19 -9.02
C PHE A 425 16.26 -14.16 -9.30
N SER A 426 16.65 -13.36 -10.29
CA SER A 426 18.04 -12.99 -10.57
C SER A 426 18.10 -11.51 -10.89
N GLY A 427 19.27 -10.90 -10.89
CA GLY A 427 19.36 -9.46 -11.11
C GLY A 427 20.73 -8.87 -10.87
N ARG A 428 20.79 -7.55 -10.92
CA ARG A 428 21.99 -6.76 -10.64
C ARG A 428 21.61 -5.60 -9.74
N ALA A 429 22.42 -5.33 -8.72
CA ALA A 429 22.26 -4.20 -7.84
C ALA A 429 23.56 -3.41 -7.79
N ASP A 430 23.52 -2.14 -8.15
CA ASP A 430 24.62 -1.19 -7.94
C ASP A 430 24.18 -0.09 -6.96
N LEU A 431 24.97 0.98 -6.85
CA LEU A 431 24.70 2.08 -5.91
C LEU A 431 23.48 2.93 -6.30
N GLU A 432 23.14 3.00 -7.59
CA GLU A 432 22.09 3.87 -8.13
C GLU A 432 20.84 3.08 -8.53
N ARG A 433 20.99 1.82 -8.96
CA ARG A 433 19.91 1.01 -9.52
C ARG A 433 19.95 -0.44 -9.05
N ILE A 434 18.75 -0.98 -8.80
CA ILE A 434 18.51 -2.39 -8.54
C ILE A 434 17.55 -2.92 -9.61
N ASP A 435 18.03 -3.83 -10.45
CA ASP A 435 17.26 -4.51 -11.48
C ASP A 435 17.09 -5.99 -11.11
N LEU A 436 15.86 -6.41 -10.79
CA LEU A 436 15.51 -7.79 -10.47
C LEU A 436 14.53 -8.35 -11.51
N LYS A 437 14.69 -9.64 -11.84
CA LYS A 437 13.79 -10.42 -12.68
C LYS A 437 13.29 -11.62 -11.90
N LEU A 438 12.00 -11.62 -11.56
CA LEU A 438 11.32 -12.80 -11.00
C LEU A 438 11.01 -13.78 -12.13
N HIS A 439 11.42 -15.03 -11.97
CA HIS A 439 11.29 -16.09 -12.97
C HIS A 439 9.93 -16.79 -12.91
N LYS A 440 9.59 -17.52 -13.98
CA LYS A 440 8.31 -18.26 -14.13
C LYS A 440 8.04 -19.29 -13.04
N ALA A 441 9.09 -19.81 -12.40
CA ALA A 441 8.98 -20.74 -11.28
C ALA A 441 8.53 -20.05 -9.97
N SER A 442 8.30 -18.74 -10.00
CA SER A 442 7.75 -17.99 -8.87
C SER A 442 6.24 -18.14 -8.82
N GLY A 443 5.71 -18.32 -7.62
CA GLY A 443 4.28 -18.37 -7.39
C GLY A 443 3.95 -18.21 -5.91
N ALA A 444 2.68 -17.91 -5.65
CA ALA A 444 2.14 -17.81 -4.30
C ALA A 444 0.78 -18.51 -4.23
N THR A 445 0.53 -19.13 -3.10
CA THR A 445 -0.77 -19.70 -2.75
C THR A 445 -1.25 -19.10 -1.44
N LEU A 446 -2.56 -18.92 -1.35
CA LEU A 446 -3.22 -18.41 -0.17
C LEU A 446 -4.53 -19.18 0.01
N ALA A 447 -4.68 -19.82 1.18
CA ALA A 447 -5.86 -20.63 1.46
C ALA A 447 -7.14 -19.78 1.54
N ARG A 448 -7.07 -18.62 2.22
CA ARG A 448 -8.19 -17.68 2.34
C ARG A 448 -7.72 -16.24 2.48
N VAL A 449 -8.46 -15.32 1.87
CA VAL A 449 -8.40 -13.88 2.14
C VAL A 449 -9.79 -13.39 2.52
N THR A 450 -9.87 -12.56 3.55
CA THR A 450 -11.13 -11.95 3.99
C THR A 450 -10.97 -10.46 4.20
N SER A 451 -11.99 -9.70 3.80
CA SER A 451 -12.22 -8.29 4.12
C SER A 451 -13.61 -8.12 4.75
N ALA A 452 -14.06 -6.88 4.96
CA ALA A 452 -15.39 -6.59 5.52
C ALA A 452 -16.56 -7.09 4.64
N GLU A 453 -16.40 -7.05 3.30
CA GLU A 453 -17.50 -7.32 2.35
C GLU A 453 -17.24 -8.51 1.43
N LEU A 454 -16.01 -9.03 1.42
CA LEU A 454 -15.56 -10.05 0.46
C LEU A 454 -14.74 -11.13 1.16
N ALA A 455 -14.94 -12.37 0.75
CA ALA A 455 -14.03 -13.46 1.05
C ALA A 455 -13.64 -14.20 -0.23
N ALA A 456 -12.39 -14.61 -0.34
CA ALA A 456 -11.96 -15.49 -1.42
C ALA A 456 -11.11 -16.64 -0.87
N SER A 457 -11.21 -17.80 -1.52
CA SER A 457 -10.49 -19.01 -1.11
C SER A 457 -9.70 -19.63 -2.26
N GLN A 458 -8.67 -20.39 -1.91
CA GLN A 458 -7.77 -21.09 -2.85
C GLN A 458 -7.15 -20.15 -3.88
N LEU A 459 -6.65 -19.00 -3.43
CA LEU A 459 -6.01 -18.03 -4.31
C LEU A 459 -4.62 -18.53 -4.70
N ARG A 460 -4.32 -18.47 -6.00
CA ARG A 460 -3.04 -18.83 -6.57
C ARG A 460 -2.59 -17.75 -7.53
N ALA A 461 -1.36 -17.29 -7.37
CA ALA A 461 -0.68 -16.36 -8.24
C ALA A 461 0.51 -17.05 -8.90
N GLU A 462 0.59 -17.00 -10.22
CA GLU A 462 1.66 -17.61 -11.02
C GLU A 462 2.17 -16.60 -12.06
N LEU A 463 3.44 -16.74 -12.46
CA LEU A 463 4.06 -15.88 -13.46
C LEU A 463 4.23 -16.63 -14.79
N PRO A 464 3.42 -16.32 -15.84
CA PRO A 464 3.58 -16.96 -17.15
C PRO A 464 4.86 -16.50 -17.88
N GLN A 465 5.36 -15.30 -17.56
CA GLN A 465 6.64 -14.78 -18.03
C GLN A 465 7.37 -14.07 -16.88
N PRO A 466 8.69 -13.82 -17.01
CA PRO A 466 9.41 -13.10 -15.97
C PRO A 466 8.83 -11.71 -15.69
N LEU A 467 8.81 -11.34 -14.42
CA LEU A 467 8.37 -10.03 -13.94
C LEU A 467 9.60 -9.19 -13.57
N SER A 468 9.73 -8.00 -14.13
CA SER A 468 10.83 -7.08 -13.85
C SER A 468 10.47 -6.15 -12.70
N LEU A 469 11.37 -6.00 -11.74
CA LEU A 469 11.34 -4.99 -10.70
C LEU A 469 12.58 -4.11 -10.86
N GLN A 470 12.37 -2.81 -10.98
CA GLN A 470 13.44 -1.81 -11.05
C GLN A 470 13.28 -0.88 -9.86
N ILE A 471 14.38 -0.57 -9.17
CA ILE A 471 14.42 0.40 -8.08
C ILE A 471 15.55 1.38 -8.39
N ASP A 472 15.22 2.66 -8.53
CA ASP A 472 16.18 3.74 -8.72
C ASP A 472 16.37 4.49 -7.40
N ARG A 473 17.62 4.69 -6.99
CA ARG A 473 18.04 5.29 -5.73
C ARG A 473 18.83 6.58 -6.01
N SER A 474 18.59 7.60 -5.21
CA SER A 474 19.32 8.86 -5.22
C SER A 474 19.61 9.28 -3.78
N ALA A 475 20.75 9.92 -3.55
CA ALA A 475 21.07 10.48 -2.23
C ALA A 475 20.21 11.73 -1.90
N ALA A 476 19.69 12.41 -2.92
CA ALA A 476 18.94 13.66 -2.77
C ALA A 476 17.41 13.47 -2.87
N GLU A 477 16.93 12.37 -3.47
CA GLU A 477 15.52 12.13 -3.77
C GLU A 477 15.01 10.80 -3.19
N ALA A 478 13.69 10.71 -3.00
CA ALA A 478 13.06 9.47 -2.56
C ALA A 478 13.23 8.36 -3.62
N SER A 479 13.55 7.14 -3.17
CA SER A 479 13.73 6.01 -4.08
C SER A 479 12.44 5.71 -4.86
N THR A 480 12.57 5.52 -6.17
CA THR A 480 11.45 5.13 -7.03
C THR A 480 11.54 3.66 -7.37
N TRP A 481 10.40 3.02 -7.59
CA TRP A 481 10.34 1.61 -7.95
C TRP A 481 9.25 1.38 -8.99
N ARG A 482 9.47 0.38 -9.84
CA ARG A 482 8.50 -0.03 -10.86
C ARG A 482 8.54 -1.53 -11.11
N ILE A 483 7.37 -2.14 -11.14
CA ILE A 483 7.14 -3.56 -11.40
C ILE A 483 6.39 -3.70 -12.71
N ARG A 484 6.89 -4.53 -13.63
CA ARG A 484 6.20 -4.85 -14.90
C ARG A 484 6.27 -6.32 -15.24
N GLY A 485 5.17 -6.85 -15.77
CA GLY A 485 5.13 -8.19 -16.32
C GLY A 485 3.76 -8.84 -16.19
N PRO A 486 3.55 -10.00 -16.82
CA PRO A 486 2.27 -10.69 -16.72
C PRO A 486 2.15 -11.47 -15.40
N VAL A 487 0.94 -11.49 -14.84
CA VAL A 487 0.57 -12.27 -13.66
C VAL A 487 -0.74 -12.99 -13.94
N GLU A 488 -0.79 -14.29 -13.66
CA GLU A 488 -2.03 -15.07 -13.65
C GLU A 488 -2.51 -15.27 -12.22
N LEU A 489 -3.73 -14.80 -11.94
CA LEU A 489 -4.42 -14.98 -10.68
C LEU A 489 -5.56 -15.96 -10.88
N ARG A 490 -5.64 -16.96 -10.01
CA ARG A 490 -6.75 -17.92 -9.94
C ARG A 490 -7.29 -17.95 -8.53
N LEU A 491 -8.60 -18.04 -8.38
CA LEU A 491 -9.26 -18.23 -7.10
C LEU A 491 -10.30 -19.34 -7.25
N GLY A 492 -10.46 -20.17 -6.22
CA GLY A 492 -11.39 -21.31 -6.25
C GLY A 492 -12.83 -20.91 -5.93
N ALA A 493 -13.02 -19.95 -5.01
CA ALA A 493 -14.33 -19.37 -4.75
C ALA A 493 -14.22 -17.90 -4.33
N LEU A 494 -15.04 -17.04 -4.94
CA LEU A 494 -15.25 -15.65 -4.56
C LEU A 494 -16.64 -15.49 -3.92
N GLU A 495 -16.68 -15.14 -2.65
CA GLU A 495 -17.90 -14.90 -1.88
C GLU A 495 -18.17 -13.39 -1.85
N HIS A 496 -19.28 -12.97 -2.46
CA HIS A 496 -19.78 -11.59 -2.44
C HIS A 496 -21.31 -11.61 -2.55
N PRO A 497 -22.07 -10.73 -1.84
CA PRO A 497 -23.54 -10.79 -1.83
C PRO A 497 -24.22 -10.72 -3.19
N GLN A 498 -23.58 -10.06 -4.17
CA GLN A 498 -24.13 -9.91 -5.53
C GLN A 498 -23.69 -11.01 -6.50
N LEU A 499 -22.78 -11.90 -6.10
CA LEU A 499 -22.20 -12.94 -6.95
C LEU A 499 -22.53 -14.34 -6.43
N ILE A 500 -22.69 -15.29 -7.34
CA ILE A 500 -22.74 -16.71 -6.99
C ILE A 500 -21.30 -17.15 -6.70
N ALA A 501 -21.09 -17.79 -5.54
CA ALA A 501 -19.79 -18.24 -5.08
C ALA A 501 -19.18 -19.27 -6.05
N GLN A 502 -18.09 -18.89 -6.72
CA GLN A 502 -17.43 -19.70 -7.75
C GLN A 502 -16.00 -19.23 -8.03
N GLY A 503 -15.25 -20.00 -8.82
CA GLY A 503 -13.88 -19.69 -9.20
C GLY A 503 -13.78 -18.60 -10.27
N TRP A 504 -12.66 -17.87 -10.21
CA TRP A 504 -12.32 -16.82 -11.18
C TRP A 504 -10.86 -16.94 -11.59
N ARG A 505 -10.56 -16.56 -12.83
CA ARG A 505 -9.22 -16.51 -13.41
C ARG A 505 -8.99 -15.17 -14.09
N TRP A 506 -7.90 -14.50 -13.75
CA TRP A 506 -7.48 -13.25 -14.36
C TRP A 506 -6.03 -13.36 -14.82
N SER A 507 -5.81 -13.27 -16.13
CA SER A 507 -4.47 -13.21 -16.71
C SER A 507 -4.20 -11.76 -17.09
N SER A 508 -3.38 -11.04 -16.30
CA SER A 508 -3.18 -9.60 -16.43
C SER A 508 -1.75 -9.23 -16.80
N GLN A 509 -1.56 -8.12 -17.52
CA GLN A 509 -0.30 -7.40 -17.62
C GLN A 509 -0.28 -6.34 -16.53
N LEU A 510 0.66 -6.46 -15.62
CA LEU A 510 0.83 -5.60 -14.46
C LEU A 510 1.88 -4.53 -14.75
N ASP A 511 1.58 -3.28 -14.39
CA ASP A 511 2.50 -2.14 -14.37
C ASP A 511 2.22 -1.32 -13.11
N VAL A 512 3.10 -1.42 -12.12
CA VAL A 512 2.96 -0.78 -10.80
C VAL A 512 4.17 0.08 -10.52
N ASP A 513 3.96 1.28 -10.02
CA ASP A 513 5.03 2.18 -9.57
C ASP A 513 4.69 2.85 -8.24
N THR A 514 5.50 3.81 -7.82
CA THR A 514 5.32 4.59 -6.59
C THR A 514 4.02 5.39 -6.53
N THR A 515 3.31 5.56 -7.64
CA THR A 515 2.12 6.43 -7.75
C THR A 515 0.84 5.66 -8.05
N ARG A 516 0.93 4.57 -8.82
CA ARG A 516 -0.24 3.84 -9.33
C ARG A 516 0.01 2.37 -9.58
N LEU A 517 -1.09 1.62 -9.63
CA LEU A 517 -1.19 0.26 -10.14
C LEU A 517 -2.08 0.26 -11.38
N ASN A 518 -1.59 -0.33 -12.47
CA ASN A 518 -2.35 -0.62 -13.67
C ASN A 518 -2.27 -2.11 -13.98
N ALA A 519 -3.40 -2.75 -14.24
CA ALA A 519 -3.46 -4.17 -14.56
C ALA A 519 -4.52 -4.40 -15.65
N THR A 520 -4.11 -4.93 -16.80
CA THR A 520 -5.02 -5.17 -17.93
C THR A 520 -4.95 -6.60 -18.44
N GLY A 521 -6.10 -7.26 -18.62
CA GLY A 521 -6.15 -8.56 -19.28
C GLY A 521 -7.48 -9.30 -19.11
N PRO A 522 -7.62 -10.49 -19.74
CA PRO A 522 -8.84 -11.28 -19.68
C PRO A 522 -9.14 -11.82 -18.28
N LEU A 523 -10.35 -11.53 -17.81
CA LEU A 523 -10.98 -12.02 -16.60
C LEU A 523 -12.10 -12.99 -16.97
N SER A 524 -12.15 -14.14 -16.31
CA SER A 524 -13.18 -15.15 -16.54
C SER A 524 -13.60 -15.83 -15.24
N ASN A 525 -14.77 -16.47 -15.24
CA ASN A 525 -15.24 -17.30 -14.13
C ASN A 525 -15.66 -18.70 -14.59
N ASP A 526 -15.95 -19.59 -13.63
CA ASP A 526 -16.34 -20.98 -13.89
C ASP A 526 -17.68 -21.11 -14.63
N ALA A 527 -18.57 -20.12 -14.51
CA ALA A 527 -19.80 -20.03 -15.29
C ALA A 527 -19.59 -19.71 -16.79
N GLY A 528 -18.36 -19.40 -17.21
CA GLY A 528 -18.02 -19.05 -18.60
C GLY A 528 -18.24 -17.57 -18.94
N LEU A 529 -18.44 -16.71 -17.94
CA LEU A 529 -18.43 -15.26 -18.14
C LEU A 529 -16.99 -14.84 -18.43
N ALA A 530 -16.75 -14.14 -19.53
CA ALA A 530 -15.42 -13.66 -19.91
C ALA A 530 -15.46 -12.19 -20.33
N LEU A 531 -14.51 -11.40 -19.85
CA LEU A 531 -14.38 -9.98 -20.18
C LEU A 531 -12.91 -9.55 -20.15
N VAL A 532 -12.55 -8.53 -20.90
CA VAL A 532 -11.24 -7.87 -20.78
C VAL A 532 -11.36 -6.78 -19.74
N ALA A 533 -10.66 -6.92 -18.62
CA ALA A 533 -10.66 -5.96 -17.52
C ALA A 533 -9.40 -5.10 -17.54
N ASN A 534 -9.55 -3.80 -17.32
CA ASN A 534 -8.47 -2.85 -17.04
C ASN A 534 -8.74 -2.23 -15.67
N LEU A 535 -7.82 -2.43 -14.74
CA LEU A 535 -7.86 -1.91 -13.39
C LEU A 535 -6.78 -0.85 -13.24
N ASN A 536 -7.15 0.35 -12.80
CA ASN A 536 -6.24 1.46 -12.56
C ASN A 536 -6.50 2.05 -11.17
N LYS A 537 -5.49 2.00 -10.30
CA LYS A 537 -5.56 2.50 -8.93
C LYS A 537 -4.40 3.44 -8.67
N ALA A 538 -4.66 4.74 -8.51
CA ALA A 538 -3.71 5.63 -7.87
C ALA A 538 -3.74 5.37 -6.35
N TRP A 539 -2.60 5.31 -5.67
CA TRP A 539 -2.55 4.90 -4.26
C TRP A 539 -3.43 5.77 -3.36
N ASN A 540 -3.42 7.09 -3.60
CA ASN A 540 -4.24 8.08 -2.90
C ASN A 540 -5.49 8.53 -3.70
N GLY A 541 -5.85 7.81 -4.76
CA GLY A 541 -6.94 8.18 -5.68
C GLY A 541 -8.00 7.09 -5.84
N PRO A 542 -9.03 7.33 -6.67
CA PRO A 542 -10.08 6.36 -6.91
C PRO A 542 -9.56 5.10 -7.60
N LEU A 543 -10.21 3.97 -7.34
CA LEU A 543 -10.06 2.75 -8.12
C LEU A 543 -10.97 2.83 -9.35
N GLN A 544 -10.38 2.75 -10.54
CA GLN A 544 -11.11 2.72 -11.80
C GLN A 544 -11.02 1.32 -12.42
N VAL A 545 -12.16 0.75 -12.79
CA VAL A 545 -12.26 -0.57 -13.43
C VAL A 545 -13.05 -0.40 -14.72
N ASN A 546 -12.42 -0.70 -15.86
CA ASN A 546 -13.07 -0.76 -17.16
C ASN A 546 -13.18 -2.23 -17.58
N GLY A 547 -14.34 -2.64 -18.09
CA GLY A 547 -14.60 -4.01 -18.53
C GLY A 547 -15.25 -4.02 -19.89
N LYS A 548 -14.76 -4.88 -20.80
CA LYS A 548 -15.44 -5.18 -22.07
C LYS A 548 -15.82 -6.65 -22.10
N LEU A 549 -17.12 -6.93 -22.12
CA LEU A 549 -17.67 -8.27 -22.18
C LEU A 549 -17.28 -8.93 -23.51
N GLN A 550 -16.76 -10.15 -23.45
CA GLN A 550 -16.59 -10.98 -24.64
C GLN A 550 -17.97 -11.44 -25.11
N GLU A 551 -18.21 -11.46 -26.42
CA GLU A 551 -19.52 -11.82 -26.98
C GLU A 551 -20.04 -13.13 -26.38
N VAL A 552 -21.18 -13.05 -25.66
CA VAL A 552 -21.81 -14.20 -25.03
C VAL A 552 -22.83 -14.77 -26.00
N PHE A 553 -22.65 -16.04 -26.37
CA PHE A 553 -23.61 -16.81 -27.17
C PHE A 553 -24.48 -17.65 -26.25
N LEU A 554 -25.72 -17.22 -26.01
CA LEU A 554 -26.60 -17.84 -25.01
C LEU A 554 -27.00 -19.28 -25.33
N ARG A 555 -26.86 -19.70 -26.60
CA ARG A 555 -27.06 -21.10 -27.01
C ARG A 555 -26.07 -22.06 -26.34
N ALA A 556 -24.89 -21.58 -25.94
CA ALA A 556 -23.91 -22.36 -25.20
C ALA A 556 -24.15 -22.35 -23.67
N GLY A 557 -25.13 -21.57 -23.20
CA GLY A 557 -25.46 -21.37 -21.81
C GLY A 557 -25.58 -19.90 -21.43
N ASN A 558 -26.19 -19.61 -20.28
CA ASN A 558 -26.32 -18.25 -19.75
C ASN A 558 -25.29 -18.03 -18.63
N PRO A 559 -24.09 -17.49 -18.93
CA PRO A 559 -23.08 -17.22 -17.92
C PRO A 559 -23.52 -16.13 -16.94
N LEU A 560 -24.34 -15.15 -17.36
CA LEU A 560 -24.80 -14.07 -16.48
C LEU A 560 -25.70 -14.59 -15.36
N ALA A 561 -26.69 -15.42 -15.70
CA ALA A 561 -27.58 -16.05 -14.72
C ALA A 561 -26.84 -16.94 -13.73
N ARG A 562 -25.73 -17.55 -14.15
CA ARG A 562 -24.86 -18.39 -13.31
C ARG A 562 -23.76 -17.60 -12.56
N SER A 563 -23.64 -16.30 -12.83
CA SER A 563 -22.63 -15.43 -12.20
C SER A 563 -23.21 -14.51 -11.12
N PHE A 564 -24.42 -13.99 -11.33
CA PHE A 564 -25.02 -12.98 -10.47
C PHE A 564 -26.16 -13.54 -9.62
N ALA A 565 -26.16 -13.20 -8.33
CA ALA A 565 -27.20 -13.65 -7.40
C ALA A 565 -28.56 -12.99 -7.67
N ALA A 566 -28.57 -11.78 -8.23
CA ALA A 566 -29.77 -10.99 -8.51
C ALA A 566 -30.36 -11.23 -9.92
N TRP A 567 -30.15 -12.41 -10.52
CA TRP A 567 -30.77 -12.75 -11.81
C TRP A 567 -32.28 -13.06 -11.63
N PRO A 568 -33.19 -12.50 -12.46
CA PRO A 568 -34.62 -12.76 -12.30
C PRO A 568 -34.97 -14.24 -12.53
N ALA A 569 -35.51 -14.91 -11.50
CA ALA A 569 -35.85 -16.34 -11.58
C ALA A 569 -36.91 -16.66 -12.65
N ALA A 570 -37.79 -15.71 -12.95
CA ALA A 570 -38.80 -15.85 -14.00
C ALA A 570 -38.21 -15.80 -15.42
N LEU A 571 -36.99 -15.28 -15.60
CA LEU A 571 -36.37 -15.05 -16.90
C LEU A 571 -35.33 -16.13 -17.24
N GLU A 572 -35.66 -16.94 -18.24
CA GLU A 572 -34.74 -17.87 -18.86
C GLU A 572 -34.40 -17.37 -20.27
N LEU A 573 -33.11 -17.21 -20.56
CA LEU A 573 -32.62 -16.88 -21.90
C LEU A 573 -31.76 -18.03 -22.41
N ASN A 574 -32.10 -18.56 -23.58
CA ASN A 574 -31.47 -19.75 -24.15
C ASN A 574 -30.84 -19.51 -25.53
N SER A 575 -31.03 -18.33 -26.12
CA SER A 575 -30.45 -17.96 -27.41
C SER A 575 -30.27 -16.46 -27.54
N GLY A 576 -29.50 -16.07 -28.57
CA GLY A 576 -29.12 -14.69 -28.83
C GLY A 576 -27.68 -14.39 -28.42
N ARG A 577 -27.29 -13.14 -28.66
CA ARG A 577 -25.93 -12.64 -28.47
C ARG A 577 -25.95 -11.41 -27.57
N LEU A 578 -25.01 -11.36 -26.63
CA LEU A 578 -24.86 -10.24 -25.70
C LEU A 578 -23.46 -9.67 -25.79
N LEU A 579 -23.38 -8.35 -25.87
CA LEU A 579 -22.18 -7.53 -25.90
C LEU A 579 -22.36 -6.39 -24.92
N GLY A 580 -21.28 -5.94 -24.30
CA GLY A 580 -21.34 -4.77 -23.46
C GLY A 580 -19.98 -4.29 -23.01
N ASP A 581 -19.94 -3.04 -22.59
CA ASP A 581 -18.79 -2.45 -21.94
C ASP A 581 -19.25 -1.59 -20.76
N GLY A 582 -18.39 -1.48 -19.76
CA GLY A 582 -18.70 -0.76 -18.56
C GLY A 582 -17.48 -0.16 -17.91
N LYS A 583 -17.73 0.85 -17.10
CA LYS A 583 -16.74 1.52 -16.26
C LYS A 583 -17.29 1.64 -14.86
N LEU A 584 -16.45 1.40 -13.86
CA LEU A 584 -16.75 1.55 -12.44
C LEU A 584 -15.65 2.40 -11.81
N SER A 585 -16.02 3.37 -11.00
CA SER A 585 -15.10 4.20 -10.22
C SER A 585 -15.51 4.15 -8.75
N LEU A 586 -14.59 3.69 -7.92
CA LEU A 586 -14.73 3.56 -6.47
C LEU A 586 -13.84 4.62 -5.79
N PRO A 587 -14.41 5.63 -5.12
CA PRO A 587 -13.67 6.65 -4.39
C PRO A 587 -12.80 6.06 -3.27
N ALA A 588 -11.67 6.70 -2.96
CA ALA A 588 -10.73 6.23 -1.93
C ALA A 588 -11.22 6.46 -0.49
N ASP A 589 -12.11 7.42 -0.30
CA ASP A 589 -12.69 7.87 0.96
C ASP A 589 -13.96 7.09 1.36
N GLY A 590 -14.32 6.05 0.61
CA GLY A 590 -15.57 5.31 0.81
C GLY A 590 -16.81 6.06 0.31
N GLY A 591 -16.62 7.11 -0.50
CA GLY A 591 -17.72 7.82 -1.16
C GLY A 591 -18.53 6.92 -2.11
N ALA A 592 -19.71 7.40 -2.52
CA ALA A 592 -20.62 6.63 -3.38
C ALA A 592 -19.97 6.26 -4.73
N PRO A 593 -20.10 5.00 -5.19
CA PRO A 593 -19.55 4.56 -6.46
C PRO A 593 -20.21 5.27 -7.64
N SER A 594 -19.47 5.41 -8.73
CA SER A 594 -20.04 5.79 -10.03
C SER A 594 -19.75 4.71 -11.08
N ALA A 595 -20.71 4.50 -11.98
CA ALA A 595 -20.56 3.50 -13.03
C ALA A 595 -21.26 3.92 -14.32
N SER A 596 -20.77 3.45 -15.46
CA SER A 596 -21.45 3.54 -16.75
C SER A 596 -21.48 2.18 -17.42
N LEU A 597 -22.56 1.86 -18.13
CA LEU A 597 -22.75 0.59 -18.81
C LEU A 597 -23.34 0.85 -20.20
N ALA A 598 -22.79 0.23 -21.24
CA ALA A 598 -23.44 0.09 -22.53
C ALA A 598 -23.70 -1.40 -22.77
N LEU A 599 -24.94 -1.77 -23.05
CA LEU A 599 -25.34 -3.15 -23.30
C LEU A 599 -26.05 -3.24 -24.64
N GLU A 600 -25.61 -4.17 -25.48
CA GLU A 600 -26.27 -4.53 -26.72
C GLU A 600 -26.61 -6.02 -26.71
N ALA A 601 -27.86 -6.33 -27.00
CA ALA A 601 -28.33 -7.70 -27.19
C ALA A 601 -28.99 -7.84 -28.56
N ARG A 602 -28.76 -8.97 -29.23
CA ARG A 602 -29.36 -9.25 -30.53
C ARG A 602 -29.96 -10.65 -30.57
N GLY A 603 -31.20 -10.72 -31.06
CA GLY A 603 -31.93 -11.96 -31.28
C GLY A 603 -32.08 -12.80 -30.01
N LEU A 604 -32.25 -12.17 -28.84
CA LEU A 604 -32.51 -12.89 -27.60
C LEU A 604 -33.82 -13.68 -27.73
N ALA A 605 -33.82 -14.92 -27.25
CA ALA A 605 -35.04 -15.70 -27.08
C ALA A 605 -34.99 -16.51 -25.79
N GLY A 606 -36.18 -16.86 -25.30
CA GLY A 606 -36.32 -17.50 -24.01
C GLY A 606 -37.74 -17.42 -23.47
N ILE A 607 -37.88 -17.55 -22.16
CA ILE A 607 -39.16 -17.58 -21.46
C ILE A 607 -39.10 -16.58 -20.31
N TYR A 608 -40.11 -15.71 -20.22
CA TYR A 608 -40.35 -14.85 -19.07
C TYR A 608 -41.66 -15.26 -18.38
N ASP A 609 -41.58 -15.72 -17.13
CA ASP A 609 -42.68 -16.35 -16.38
C ASP A 609 -43.34 -17.50 -17.17
N ARG A 610 -44.41 -17.22 -17.91
CA ARG A 610 -45.15 -18.19 -18.75
C ARG A 610 -45.26 -17.75 -20.22
N THR A 611 -44.40 -16.85 -20.65
CA THR A 611 -44.47 -16.22 -21.95
C THR A 611 -43.17 -16.44 -22.71
N GLU A 612 -43.28 -17.00 -23.90
CA GLU A 612 -42.14 -17.14 -24.79
C GLU A 612 -41.84 -15.81 -25.47
N ILE A 613 -40.56 -15.43 -25.46
CA ILE A 613 -40.03 -14.26 -26.14
C ILE A 613 -39.08 -14.73 -27.24
N SER A 614 -39.18 -14.15 -28.43
CA SER A 614 -38.24 -14.43 -29.52
C SER A 614 -37.88 -13.20 -30.33
N GLY A 615 -36.61 -13.15 -30.75
CA GLY A 615 -36.07 -12.05 -31.55
C GLY A 615 -36.02 -10.71 -30.79
N LEU A 616 -35.66 -10.72 -29.51
CA LEU A 616 -35.48 -9.52 -28.70
C LEU A 616 -34.11 -8.88 -28.97
N ASP A 617 -34.13 -7.71 -29.59
CA ASP A 617 -33.00 -6.81 -29.77
C ASP A 617 -33.08 -5.68 -28.74
N VAL A 618 -31.97 -5.39 -28.06
CA VAL A 618 -31.90 -4.44 -26.95
C VAL A 618 -30.66 -3.57 -27.10
N ARG A 619 -30.81 -2.25 -26.99
CA ARG A 619 -29.72 -1.31 -26.78
C ARG A 619 -30.02 -0.44 -25.57
N LEU A 620 -29.17 -0.54 -24.55
CA LEU A 620 -29.29 0.17 -23.28
C LEU A 620 -28.01 0.92 -22.96
N ALA A 621 -28.15 2.13 -22.40
CA ALA A 621 -27.05 2.87 -21.80
C ALA A 621 -27.39 3.24 -20.35
N GLY A 622 -26.60 2.78 -19.39
CA GLY A 622 -26.77 3.00 -17.96
C GLY A 622 -25.71 3.94 -17.39
N ASN A 623 -26.10 4.75 -16.41
CA ASN A 623 -25.19 5.55 -15.59
C ASN A 623 -25.64 5.49 -14.12
N LEU A 624 -24.69 5.30 -13.22
CA LEU A 624 -24.87 5.31 -11.76
C LEU A 624 -24.05 6.47 -11.20
N GLN A 625 -24.72 7.42 -10.55
CA GLN A 625 -24.08 8.51 -9.83
C GLN A 625 -24.84 8.83 -8.56
N ARG A 626 -24.12 9.00 -7.43
CA ARG A 626 -24.72 9.37 -6.13
C ARG A 626 -25.90 8.47 -5.75
N ASN A 627 -25.70 7.15 -5.86
CA ASN A 627 -26.71 6.13 -5.56
C ASN A 627 -27.99 6.17 -6.45
N ARG A 628 -27.93 6.88 -7.59
CA ARG A 628 -29.02 6.98 -8.55
C ARG A 628 -28.65 6.31 -9.86
N LEU A 629 -29.39 5.27 -10.21
CA LEU A 629 -29.28 4.54 -11.47
C LEU A 629 -30.20 5.19 -12.51
N GLN A 630 -29.63 5.60 -13.64
CA GLN A 630 -30.34 6.04 -14.82
C GLN A 630 -30.04 5.08 -15.97
N MET A 631 -31.06 4.57 -16.66
CA MET A 631 -30.92 3.72 -17.83
C MET A 631 -31.71 4.29 -18.99
N ASP A 632 -31.04 4.60 -20.09
CA ASP A 632 -31.66 4.94 -21.37
C ASP A 632 -31.96 3.65 -22.14
N ILE A 633 -33.22 3.48 -22.53
CA ILE A 633 -33.72 2.40 -23.36
C ILE A 633 -33.84 2.95 -24.78
N THR A 634 -32.69 3.03 -25.47
CA THR A 634 -32.60 3.59 -26.82
C THR A 634 -33.48 2.81 -27.79
N GLU A 635 -33.45 1.49 -27.69
CA GLU A 635 -34.29 0.60 -28.49
C GLU A 635 -34.45 -0.76 -27.82
N LEU A 636 -35.70 -1.16 -27.58
CA LEU A 636 -36.08 -2.52 -27.27
C LEU A 636 -37.08 -2.97 -28.33
N ARG A 637 -36.67 -3.91 -29.19
CA ARG A 637 -37.50 -4.46 -30.26
C ARG A 637 -37.63 -5.95 -30.06
N LEU A 638 -38.84 -6.42 -29.80
CA LEU A 638 -39.15 -7.84 -29.70
C LEU A 638 -39.89 -8.28 -30.95
N ALA A 639 -39.40 -9.30 -31.65
CA ALA A 639 -40.06 -9.78 -32.87
C ALA A 639 -41.41 -10.44 -32.57
N GLN A 640 -41.46 -11.28 -31.54
CA GLN A 640 -42.67 -12.02 -31.19
C GLN A 640 -42.73 -12.32 -29.68
N LEU A 641 -43.94 -12.20 -29.14
CA LEU A 641 -44.33 -12.55 -27.78
C LEU A 641 -45.45 -13.59 -27.86
N ASN A 642 -45.36 -14.68 -27.08
CA ASN A 642 -46.35 -15.75 -27.08
C ASN A 642 -46.73 -16.19 -25.65
N PRO A 643 -47.77 -15.59 -25.05
CA PRO A 643 -48.38 -16.08 -23.81
C PRO A 643 -49.48 -17.12 -24.05
N GLY A 644 -49.57 -17.75 -25.23
CA GLY A 644 -50.67 -18.66 -25.64
C GLY A 644 -51.31 -18.28 -26.98
N PHE A 645 -51.08 -17.04 -27.41
CA PHE A 645 -51.30 -16.57 -28.78
C PHE A 645 -50.14 -15.64 -29.19
N THR A 646 -49.78 -15.62 -30.47
CA THR A 646 -48.60 -14.90 -30.94
C THR A 646 -48.94 -13.46 -31.33
N PHE A 647 -48.18 -12.48 -30.82
CA PHE A 647 -48.27 -11.09 -31.27
C PHE A 647 -46.90 -10.42 -31.26
N GLY A 648 -46.78 -9.27 -31.92
CA GLY A 648 -45.52 -8.60 -32.20
C GLY A 648 -45.42 -8.17 -33.68
N PRO A 649 -44.40 -7.37 -34.05
CA PRO A 649 -43.31 -6.90 -33.21
C PRO A 649 -43.76 -5.91 -32.13
N LEU A 650 -42.99 -5.81 -31.04
CA LEU A 650 -43.12 -4.80 -30.00
C LEU A 650 -41.91 -3.86 -30.06
N LEU A 651 -42.16 -2.56 -29.91
CA LEU A 651 -41.15 -1.52 -29.87
C LEU A 651 -41.33 -0.68 -28.60
N LEU A 652 -40.26 -0.56 -27.82
CA LEU A 652 -40.19 0.29 -26.64
C LEU A 652 -38.96 1.21 -26.74
N ARG A 653 -39.18 2.51 -26.52
CA ARG A 653 -38.13 3.53 -26.34
C ARG A 653 -38.47 4.37 -25.13
N GLY A 654 -37.51 4.54 -24.24
CA GLY A 654 -37.76 5.13 -22.94
C GLY A 654 -36.53 5.34 -22.08
N ALA A 655 -36.77 5.68 -20.82
CA ALA A 655 -35.73 5.82 -19.81
C ALA A 655 -36.26 5.33 -18.46
N TYR A 656 -35.36 4.80 -17.64
CA TYR A 656 -35.62 4.32 -16.29
C TYR A 656 -34.72 5.03 -15.29
N ASN A 657 -35.27 5.40 -14.13
CA ASN A 657 -34.52 6.07 -13.06
C ASN A 657 -34.91 5.53 -11.69
N ALA A 658 -33.95 5.05 -10.91
CA ALA A 658 -34.19 4.47 -9.58
C ALA A 658 -33.05 4.77 -8.60
N SER A 659 -33.32 4.65 -7.30
CA SER A 659 -32.26 4.46 -6.30
C SER A 659 -31.72 3.04 -6.40
N LEU A 660 -30.41 2.86 -6.25
CA LEU A 660 -29.79 1.52 -6.28
C LEU A 660 -30.26 0.63 -5.12
N ASP A 661 -30.66 1.22 -3.99
CA ASP A 661 -31.18 0.49 -2.83
C ASP A 661 -32.58 -0.06 -3.06
N GLN A 662 -33.36 0.58 -3.94
CA GLN A 662 -34.75 0.23 -4.23
C GLN A 662 -35.00 0.24 -5.75
N PRO A 663 -34.33 -0.65 -6.51
CA PRO A 663 -34.40 -0.64 -7.96
C PRO A 663 -35.76 -1.06 -8.49
N ALA A 664 -36.68 -1.56 -7.65
CA ALA A 664 -38.05 -1.91 -8.04
C ALA A 664 -39.05 -0.75 -7.90
N GLN A 665 -38.66 0.35 -7.25
CA GLN A 665 -39.52 1.52 -6.98
C GLN A 665 -39.14 2.73 -7.85
N GLY A 666 -38.52 2.50 -9.01
CA GLY A 666 -38.09 3.56 -9.90
C GLY A 666 -39.19 4.17 -10.76
N ARG A 667 -38.83 5.15 -11.58
CA ARG A 667 -39.69 5.79 -12.57
C ARG A 667 -39.31 5.34 -13.98
N LEU A 668 -40.26 4.77 -14.70
CA LEU A 668 -40.15 4.38 -16.10
C LEU A 668 -40.89 5.40 -16.97
N SER A 669 -40.20 6.07 -17.88
CA SER A 669 -40.81 6.92 -18.92
C SER A 669 -40.63 6.30 -20.29
N TRP A 670 -41.60 6.42 -21.18
CA TRP A 670 -41.47 5.99 -22.57
C TRP A 670 -41.96 7.07 -23.53
N GLN A 671 -41.28 7.18 -24.67
CA GLN A 671 -41.73 7.98 -25.81
C GLN A 671 -42.44 7.11 -26.85
N THR A 672 -42.12 5.81 -26.90
CA THR A 672 -42.75 4.84 -27.79
C THR A 672 -42.93 3.55 -27.03
N ALA A 673 -44.16 3.05 -26.99
CA ALA A 673 -44.51 1.75 -26.44
C ALA A 673 -45.65 1.19 -27.27
N GLU A 674 -45.32 0.34 -28.25
CA GLU A 674 -46.29 -0.14 -29.24
C GLU A 674 -46.05 -1.59 -29.62
N THR A 675 -47.10 -2.24 -30.14
CA THR A 675 -47.04 -3.59 -30.66
C THR A 675 -48.06 -3.81 -31.77
N HIS A 676 -47.83 -4.80 -32.63
CA HIS A 676 -48.85 -5.32 -33.53
C HIS A 676 -49.59 -6.49 -32.91
N ILE A 677 -50.92 -6.45 -32.96
CA ILE A 677 -51.80 -7.46 -32.38
C ILE A 677 -53.00 -7.67 -33.30
N LEU A 678 -53.28 -8.94 -33.63
CA LEU A 678 -54.47 -9.37 -34.40
C LEU A 678 -54.70 -8.54 -35.68
N GLY A 679 -53.62 -8.33 -36.45
CA GLY A 679 -53.65 -7.57 -37.70
C GLY A 679 -53.69 -6.05 -37.57
N GLY A 680 -53.77 -5.51 -36.35
CA GLY A 680 -53.76 -4.07 -36.05
C GLY A 680 -52.56 -3.62 -35.21
N ARG A 681 -52.58 -2.37 -34.75
CA ARG A 681 -51.57 -1.74 -33.88
C ARG A 681 -52.18 -1.36 -32.54
N PHE A 682 -51.48 -1.64 -31.46
CA PHE A 682 -51.78 -1.22 -30.10
C PHE A 682 -50.62 -0.40 -29.56
N TRP A 683 -50.88 0.75 -28.92
CA TRP A 683 -49.83 1.56 -28.31
C TRP A 683 -50.31 2.26 -27.05
N LEU A 684 -49.35 2.56 -26.17
CA LEU A 684 -49.53 3.46 -25.03
C LEU A 684 -49.08 4.86 -25.44
N GLU A 685 -49.86 5.87 -25.07
CA GLU A 685 -49.42 7.27 -25.21
C GLU A 685 -48.17 7.53 -24.36
N PRO A 686 -47.29 8.47 -24.75
CA PRO A 686 -46.10 8.80 -23.97
C PRO A 686 -46.46 9.17 -22.52
N ALA A 687 -45.87 8.47 -21.57
CA ALA A 687 -46.15 8.70 -20.15
C ALA A 687 -44.93 8.37 -19.27
N THR A 688 -45.04 8.74 -17.99
CA THR A 688 -44.10 8.35 -16.94
C THR A 688 -44.87 7.56 -15.89
N LEU A 689 -44.37 6.38 -15.57
CA LEU A 689 -44.89 5.47 -14.58
C LEU A 689 -43.96 5.41 -13.37
N ASP A 690 -44.44 5.85 -12.21
CA ASP A 690 -43.74 5.75 -10.93
C ASP A 690 -44.06 4.41 -10.25
N LEU A 691 -43.13 3.47 -10.25
CA LEU A 691 -43.41 2.12 -9.75
C LEU A 691 -43.71 2.09 -8.24
N ALA A 692 -43.32 3.13 -7.48
CA ALA A 692 -43.63 3.28 -6.06
C ALA A 692 -45.08 3.68 -5.79
N VAL A 693 -45.73 4.31 -6.76
CA VAL A 693 -47.14 4.74 -6.65
C VAL A 693 -48.04 3.59 -7.11
N ALA A 694 -48.89 3.13 -6.19
CA ALA A 694 -49.80 2.02 -6.44
C ALA A 694 -50.76 2.32 -7.60
N HIS A 695 -51.48 3.44 -7.54
CA HIS A 695 -52.55 3.78 -8.49
C HIS A 695 -52.10 4.82 -9.51
N GLN A 696 -52.05 4.45 -10.79
CA GLN A 696 -51.72 5.36 -11.89
C GLN A 696 -52.54 5.06 -13.14
N GLN A 697 -52.90 6.12 -13.86
CA GLN A 697 -53.68 6.06 -15.08
C GLN A 697 -52.77 6.18 -16.31
N LEU A 698 -53.00 5.32 -17.30
CA LEU A 698 -52.30 5.27 -18.59
C LEU A 698 -53.34 5.28 -19.71
N ASN A 699 -53.02 5.93 -20.83
CA ASN A 699 -53.89 5.97 -21.99
C ASN A 699 -53.36 5.01 -23.07
N ALA A 700 -54.21 4.07 -23.49
CA ALA A 700 -53.90 3.12 -24.55
C ALA A 700 -54.83 3.30 -25.75
N ARG A 701 -54.34 2.98 -26.94
CA ARG A 701 -55.12 3.02 -28.18
C ARG A 701 -54.88 1.76 -28.99
N VAL A 702 -55.91 1.36 -29.73
CA VAL A 702 -55.85 0.27 -30.69
C VAL A 702 -56.43 0.73 -32.01
N GLN A 703 -55.80 0.32 -33.11
CA GLN A 703 -56.21 0.71 -34.45
C GLN A 703 -56.06 -0.44 -35.43
N GLY A 704 -57.10 -0.68 -36.22
CA GLY A 704 -57.09 -1.62 -37.33
C GLY A 704 -57.04 -3.09 -36.92
N VAL A 705 -57.49 -3.44 -35.72
CA VAL A 705 -57.59 -4.86 -35.32
C VAL A 705 -58.60 -5.56 -36.21
N GLN A 706 -58.22 -6.70 -36.78
CA GLN A 706 -59.07 -7.42 -37.71
C GLN A 706 -59.99 -8.36 -36.94
N LEU A 707 -61.31 -8.16 -37.06
CA LEU A 707 -62.30 -8.97 -36.33
C LEU A 707 -62.18 -10.46 -36.64
N GLY A 708 -61.80 -10.82 -37.88
CA GLY A 708 -61.55 -12.21 -38.26
C GLY A 708 -60.39 -12.84 -37.47
N GLU A 709 -59.31 -12.10 -37.23
CA GLU A 709 -58.16 -12.56 -36.45
C GLU A 709 -58.52 -12.72 -34.96
N VAL A 710 -59.33 -11.80 -34.41
CA VAL A 710 -59.86 -11.91 -33.04
C VAL A 710 -60.64 -13.21 -32.85
N LEU A 711 -61.55 -13.51 -33.78
CA LEU A 711 -62.38 -14.72 -33.74
C LEU A 711 -61.58 -16.00 -34.05
N ALA A 712 -60.49 -15.90 -34.80
CA ALA A 712 -59.59 -17.02 -35.05
C ALA A 712 -58.70 -17.34 -33.84
N ALA A 713 -58.29 -16.32 -33.08
CA ALA A 713 -57.53 -16.50 -31.84
C ALA A 713 -58.34 -17.25 -30.77
N TYR A 714 -59.67 -17.04 -30.74
CA TYR A 714 -60.63 -17.75 -29.88
C TYR A 714 -61.68 -18.50 -30.71
N PRO A 715 -61.36 -19.70 -31.22
CA PRO A 715 -62.23 -20.43 -32.13
C PRO A 715 -63.50 -20.93 -31.41
N THR A 716 -64.59 -20.18 -31.57
CA THR A 716 -65.93 -20.63 -31.21
C THR A 716 -66.54 -21.35 -32.40
N GLU A 717 -66.98 -22.60 -32.22
CA GLU A 717 -67.51 -23.43 -33.30
C GLU A 717 -68.66 -22.73 -34.04
N GLY A 718 -68.45 -22.50 -35.34
CA GLY A 718 -69.45 -21.88 -36.21
C GLY A 718 -69.50 -20.34 -36.20
N LEU A 719 -68.66 -19.65 -35.44
CA LEU A 719 -68.57 -18.19 -35.40
C LEU A 719 -67.44 -17.68 -36.32
N SER A 720 -67.74 -16.73 -37.20
CA SER A 720 -66.75 -16.04 -38.03
C SER A 720 -67.20 -14.61 -38.32
N GLY A 721 -66.26 -13.74 -38.67
CA GLY A 721 -66.59 -12.36 -38.97
C GLY A 721 -65.49 -11.58 -39.69
N SER A 722 -65.85 -10.42 -40.21
CA SER A 722 -64.95 -9.47 -40.88
C SER A 722 -65.21 -8.05 -40.41
N GLY A 723 -64.19 -7.19 -40.50
CA GLY A 723 -64.24 -5.79 -40.08
C GLY A 723 -62.93 -5.34 -39.43
N LEU A 724 -62.73 -4.02 -39.36
CA LEU A 724 -61.61 -3.39 -38.65
C LEU A 724 -62.12 -2.72 -37.38
N ILE A 725 -61.47 -2.95 -36.25
CA ILE A 725 -61.82 -2.40 -34.94
C ILE A 725 -60.77 -1.38 -34.51
N ASP A 726 -61.24 -0.20 -34.12
CA ASP A 726 -60.46 0.87 -33.51
C ASP A 726 -60.96 1.13 -32.09
N GLY A 727 -60.13 1.66 -31.21
CA GLY A 727 -60.56 1.97 -29.86
C GLY A 727 -59.53 2.63 -28.96
N SER A 728 -59.96 2.96 -27.75
CA SER A 728 -59.17 3.63 -26.72
C SER A 728 -59.53 3.12 -25.34
N PHE A 729 -58.53 3.05 -24.45
CA PHE A 729 -58.68 2.52 -23.10
C PHE A 729 -58.01 3.45 -22.09
N GLU A 730 -58.70 3.71 -21.00
CA GLU A 730 -58.12 4.25 -19.78
C GLU A 730 -57.68 3.08 -18.90
N VAL A 731 -56.37 2.82 -18.87
CA VAL A 731 -55.77 1.70 -18.13
C VAL A 731 -55.32 2.20 -16.77
N HIS A 732 -55.84 1.62 -15.69
CA HIS A 732 -55.36 1.87 -14.34
C HIS A 732 -54.42 0.74 -13.91
N ARG A 733 -53.26 1.10 -13.37
CA ARG A 733 -52.36 0.17 -12.68
C ARG A 733 -52.60 0.31 -11.18
N SER A 734 -52.68 -0.81 -10.48
CA SER A 734 -52.64 -0.92 -9.02
C SER A 734 -51.48 -1.83 -8.57
N ALA A 735 -51.39 -2.11 -7.27
CA ALA A 735 -50.46 -3.11 -6.74
C ALA A 735 -50.88 -4.56 -7.07
N THR A 736 -52.15 -4.79 -7.35
CA THR A 736 -52.77 -6.10 -7.58
C THR A 736 -52.87 -6.45 -9.06
N GLY A 737 -52.93 -5.45 -9.96
CA GLY A 737 -52.95 -5.72 -11.40
C GLY A 737 -53.19 -4.48 -12.26
N LEU A 738 -53.69 -4.73 -13.47
CA LEU A 738 -54.18 -3.72 -14.40
C LEU A 738 -55.71 -3.80 -14.45
N SER A 739 -56.38 -2.67 -14.54
CA SER A 739 -57.82 -2.56 -14.80
C SER A 739 -58.11 -1.55 -15.90
N VAL A 740 -59.28 -1.65 -16.51
CA VAL A 740 -59.84 -0.69 -17.46
C VAL A 740 -61.26 -0.41 -17.00
N ASP A 741 -61.51 0.79 -16.50
CA ASP A 741 -62.85 1.20 -16.06
C ASP A 741 -63.68 1.76 -17.22
N GLN A 742 -63.01 2.42 -18.18
CA GLN A 742 -63.61 3.05 -19.35
C GLN A 742 -62.80 2.76 -20.62
N GLY A 743 -63.22 1.75 -21.38
CA GLY A 743 -62.72 1.51 -22.73
C GLY A 743 -63.83 1.57 -23.77
N GLN A 744 -63.48 1.99 -24.99
CA GLN A 744 -64.40 2.03 -26.12
C GLN A 744 -63.75 1.37 -27.33
N LEU A 745 -64.48 0.47 -27.98
CA LEU A 745 -64.14 -0.12 -29.26
C LEU A 745 -65.25 0.16 -30.26
N ALA A 746 -64.90 0.41 -31.52
CA ALA A 746 -65.85 0.57 -32.60
C ALA A 746 -65.31 -0.03 -33.90
N ALA A 747 -66.19 -0.63 -34.69
CA ALA A 747 -65.85 -1.00 -36.04
C ALA A 747 -65.77 0.23 -36.95
N ARG A 748 -64.73 0.28 -37.77
CA ARG A 748 -64.53 1.31 -38.79
C ARG A 748 -65.54 1.13 -39.91
N ALA A 749 -66.10 2.24 -40.40
CA ALA A 749 -66.99 2.23 -41.57
C ALA A 749 -66.30 1.58 -42.80
N PRO A 750 -67.01 0.80 -43.63
CA PRO A 750 -68.47 0.63 -43.68
C PRO A 750 -69.04 -0.48 -42.77
N GLY A 751 -68.28 -0.98 -41.77
CA GLY A 751 -68.70 -2.10 -40.93
C GLY A 751 -68.21 -3.45 -41.47
N GLY A 752 -68.99 -4.51 -41.30
CA GLY A 752 -68.55 -5.88 -41.62
C GLY A 752 -69.66 -6.92 -41.62
N VAL A 753 -69.26 -8.19 -41.64
CA VAL A 753 -70.19 -9.33 -41.64
C VAL A 753 -69.86 -10.24 -40.46
N LEU A 754 -70.88 -10.70 -39.73
CA LEU A 754 -70.81 -11.72 -38.68
C LEU A 754 -71.65 -12.93 -39.08
N ARG A 755 -71.08 -14.12 -38.96
CA ARG A 755 -71.76 -15.38 -39.27
C ARG A 755 -71.62 -16.30 -38.08
N PHE A 756 -72.75 -16.72 -37.51
CA PHE A 756 -72.77 -17.65 -36.40
C PHE A 756 -73.73 -18.80 -36.67
N ARG A 757 -73.19 -20.01 -36.83
CA ARG A 757 -73.95 -21.24 -37.07
C ARG A 757 -73.44 -22.34 -36.17
N SER A 758 -74.09 -22.53 -35.03
CA SER A 758 -73.73 -23.57 -34.06
C SER A 758 -74.91 -24.53 -33.88
N PRO A 759 -74.69 -25.86 -33.87
CA PRO A 759 -75.74 -26.85 -33.60
C PRO A 759 -76.51 -26.56 -32.29
N LYS A 760 -75.84 -25.98 -31.29
CA LYS A 760 -76.44 -25.61 -30.01
C LYS A 760 -77.45 -24.46 -30.16
N ILE A 761 -77.13 -23.46 -30.97
CA ILE A 761 -77.98 -22.30 -31.21
C ILE A 761 -79.15 -22.64 -32.11
N GLU A 762 -78.92 -23.50 -33.11
CA GLU A 762 -79.98 -24.04 -33.95
C GLU A 762 -80.98 -24.85 -33.10
N ALA A 763 -80.51 -25.69 -32.17
CA ALA A 763 -81.37 -26.42 -31.24
C ALA A 763 -82.17 -25.49 -30.31
N LEU A 764 -81.57 -24.40 -29.82
CA LEU A 764 -82.26 -23.36 -29.04
C LEU A 764 -83.32 -22.64 -29.88
N GLY A 765 -83.03 -22.37 -31.15
CA GLY A 765 -83.99 -21.79 -32.10
C GLY A 765 -85.17 -22.72 -32.38
N GLN A 766 -84.95 -24.04 -32.40
CA GLN A 766 -86.04 -25.02 -32.52
C GLN A 766 -86.93 -25.07 -31.27
N ALA A 767 -86.35 -24.87 -30.08
CA ALA A 767 -87.06 -24.95 -28.79
C ALA A 767 -87.84 -23.66 -28.43
N ASN A 768 -87.44 -22.49 -28.96
CA ASN A 768 -88.08 -21.20 -28.64
C ASN A 768 -88.21 -20.31 -29.90
N PRO A 769 -89.44 -19.95 -30.33
CA PRO A 769 -89.67 -19.12 -31.51
C PRO A 769 -88.95 -17.76 -31.50
N ALA A 770 -88.77 -17.14 -30.33
CA ALA A 770 -88.03 -15.88 -30.20
C ALA A 770 -86.53 -16.08 -30.46
N MET A 771 -85.97 -17.19 -29.99
CA MET A 771 -84.56 -17.55 -30.23
C MET A 771 -84.32 -17.98 -31.68
N ARG A 772 -85.34 -18.49 -32.38
CA ARG A 772 -85.24 -18.78 -33.82
C ARG A 772 -84.90 -17.54 -34.64
N ILE A 773 -85.57 -16.42 -34.35
CA ILE A 773 -85.31 -15.15 -35.02
C ILE A 773 -83.89 -14.65 -34.75
N VAL A 774 -83.41 -14.78 -33.51
CA VAL A 774 -82.03 -14.40 -33.14
C VAL A 774 -80.99 -15.29 -33.84
N SER A 775 -81.22 -16.60 -33.88
CA SER A 775 -80.35 -17.56 -34.59
C SER A 775 -80.28 -17.25 -36.08
N GLU A 776 -81.43 -17.12 -36.74
CA GLU A 776 -81.51 -16.82 -38.18
C GLU A 776 -80.88 -15.46 -38.50
N ALA A 777 -81.07 -14.45 -37.65
CA ALA A 777 -80.47 -13.14 -37.82
C ALA A 777 -78.93 -13.18 -37.80
N LEU A 778 -78.32 -14.05 -36.98
CA LEU A 778 -76.87 -14.17 -36.87
C LEU A 778 -76.22 -15.09 -37.93
N HIS A 779 -77.00 -15.81 -38.73
CA HIS A 779 -76.45 -16.72 -39.77
C HIS A 779 -75.60 -16.01 -40.83
N ASP A 780 -75.93 -14.76 -41.17
CA ASP A 780 -75.20 -13.88 -42.11
C ASP A 780 -75.57 -12.41 -41.84
N PHE A 781 -75.11 -11.90 -40.70
CA PHE A 781 -75.44 -10.58 -40.18
C PHE A 781 -74.48 -9.51 -40.74
N HIS A 782 -74.98 -8.62 -41.60
CA HIS A 782 -74.24 -7.49 -42.14
C HIS A 782 -74.45 -6.27 -41.23
N TYR A 783 -73.41 -5.83 -40.54
CA TYR A 783 -73.48 -4.72 -39.60
C TYR A 783 -72.82 -3.46 -40.16
N ASP A 784 -73.47 -2.31 -39.96
CA ASP A 784 -72.92 -0.99 -40.23
C ASP A 784 -72.39 -0.31 -38.96
N LEU A 785 -72.91 -0.72 -37.78
CA LEU A 785 -72.40 -0.29 -36.48
C LEU A 785 -72.10 -1.51 -35.61
N LEU A 786 -70.86 -1.58 -35.13
CA LEU A 786 -70.44 -2.43 -34.02
C LEU A 786 -69.69 -1.54 -33.04
N SER A 787 -70.17 -1.42 -31.81
CA SER A 787 -69.50 -0.68 -30.73
C SER A 787 -69.48 -1.51 -29.46
N SER A 788 -68.45 -1.33 -28.63
CA SER A 788 -68.29 -2.05 -27.37
C SER A 788 -67.83 -1.10 -26.30
N ASP A 789 -68.57 -1.06 -25.19
CA ASP A 789 -68.05 -0.56 -23.91
C ASP A 789 -67.18 -1.68 -23.31
N VAL A 790 -65.94 -1.37 -22.92
CA VAL A 790 -64.96 -2.35 -22.40
C VAL A 790 -64.68 -2.06 -20.94
N ARG A 791 -64.83 -3.07 -20.09
CA ARG A 791 -64.37 -3.04 -18.69
C ARG A 791 -63.53 -4.26 -18.39
N TYR A 792 -62.40 -4.07 -17.73
CA TYR A 792 -61.51 -5.15 -17.32
C TYR A 792 -61.13 -4.91 -15.86
N ASP A 793 -61.34 -5.89 -14.99
CA ASP A 793 -61.01 -5.75 -13.57
C ASP A 793 -59.67 -6.42 -13.21
N GLU A 794 -59.20 -6.15 -12.00
CA GLU A 794 -57.93 -6.68 -11.48
C GLU A 794 -57.93 -8.21 -11.29
N SER A 795 -59.12 -8.84 -11.21
CA SER A 795 -59.24 -10.30 -11.15
C SER A 795 -59.03 -10.95 -12.52
N GLY A 796 -59.04 -10.15 -13.58
CA GLY A 796 -58.86 -10.59 -14.95
C GLY A 796 -60.16 -10.82 -15.71
N LYS A 797 -61.30 -10.40 -15.16
CA LYS A 797 -62.59 -10.50 -15.86
C LYS A 797 -62.76 -9.35 -16.84
N LEU A 798 -62.99 -9.70 -18.10
CA LEU A 798 -63.31 -8.79 -19.19
C LEU A 798 -64.83 -8.78 -19.43
N ASN A 799 -65.44 -7.61 -19.37
CA ASN A 799 -66.84 -7.37 -19.71
C ASN A 799 -66.93 -6.47 -20.96
N LEU A 800 -67.57 -6.98 -22.00
CA LEU A 800 -67.81 -6.29 -23.26
C LEU A 800 -69.31 -6.05 -23.45
N GLY A 801 -69.72 -4.78 -23.41
CA GLY A 801 -71.08 -4.35 -23.72
C GLY A 801 -71.23 -4.03 -25.21
N LEU A 802 -71.50 -5.06 -26.01
CA LEU A 802 -71.60 -4.96 -27.46
C LEU A 802 -72.95 -4.38 -27.89
N ARG A 803 -72.92 -3.37 -28.76
CA ARG A 803 -74.08 -2.87 -29.51
C ARG A 803 -73.84 -3.08 -31.00
N LEU A 804 -74.72 -3.87 -31.62
CA LEU A 804 -74.69 -4.15 -33.04
C LEU A 804 -75.94 -3.58 -33.70
N ASN A 805 -75.78 -2.85 -34.82
CA ASN A 805 -76.87 -2.50 -35.73
C ASN A 805 -76.50 -3.04 -37.11
N GLY A 806 -77.46 -3.72 -37.72
CA GLY A 806 -77.26 -4.37 -39.00
C GLY A 806 -78.51 -5.05 -39.52
N ARG A 807 -78.32 -5.95 -40.48
CA ARG A 807 -79.40 -6.71 -41.12
C ARG A 807 -78.89 -8.06 -41.63
N ASN A 808 -79.76 -9.06 -41.65
CA ASN A 808 -79.52 -10.26 -42.43
C ASN A 808 -80.35 -10.20 -43.72
N PRO A 809 -79.73 -10.16 -44.92
CA PRO A 809 -80.44 -10.09 -46.20
C PRO A 809 -81.46 -11.22 -46.42
N ALA A 810 -81.25 -12.39 -45.83
CA ALA A 810 -82.10 -13.57 -45.98
C ALA A 810 -83.30 -13.61 -44.99
N LEU A 811 -83.36 -12.70 -44.01
CA LEU A 811 -84.39 -12.69 -42.96
C LEU A 811 -85.36 -11.51 -43.14
N GLU A 812 -86.66 -11.78 -43.24
CA GLU A 812 -87.75 -10.78 -43.33
C GLU A 812 -87.48 -9.60 -44.30
N GLY A 813 -86.82 -9.85 -45.44
CA GLY A 813 -86.51 -8.81 -46.43
C GLY A 813 -85.40 -7.83 -46.02
N GLY A 814 -84.50 -8.21 -45.11
CA GLY A 814 -83.37 -7.38 -44.68
C GLY A 814 -83.74 -6.34 -43.64
N ARG A 815 -84.73 -6.63 -42.79
CA ARG A 815 -85.17 -5.77 -41.69
C ARG A 815 -83.97 -5.38 -40.79
N PRO A 816 -83.84 -4.09 -40.39
CA PRO A 816 -82.82 -3.68 -39.42
C PRO A 816 -83.03 -4.36 -38.06
N ILE A 817 -81.95 -4.86 -37.48
CA ILE A 817 -81.93 -5.54 -36.20
C ILE A 817 -80.85 -4.92 -35.32
N ASN A 818 -81.23 -4.60 -34.09
CA ASN A 818 -80.33 -4.07 -33.07
C ASN A 818 -80.10 -5.14 -32.00
N PHE A 819 -78.85 -5.55 -31.79
CA PHE A 819 -78.48 -6.43 -30.69
C PHE A 819 -77.73 -5.65 -29.61
N SER A 820 -78.05 -5.97 -28.36
CA SER A 820 -77.27 -5.57 -27.19
C SER A 820 -76.83 -6.87 -26.50
N ILE A 821 -75.54 -7.15 -26.54
CA ILE A 821 -74.96 -8.40 -26.06
C ILE A 821 -73.93 -8.04 -24.99
N ASN A 822 -74.06 -8.63 -23.81
CA ASN A 822 -73.01 -8.56 -22.79
C ASN A 822 -72.21 -9.86 -22.85
N LEU A 823 -70.90 -9.74 -23.03
CA LEU A 823 -69.96 -10.85 -23.00
C LEU A 823 -69.03 -10.68 -21.79
N GLU A 824 -69.00 -11.68 -20.93
CA GLU A 824 -68.06 -11.79 -19.80
C GLU A 824 -67.04 -12.89 -20.12
N GLU A 825 -65.76 -12.62 -19.91
CA GLU A 825 -64.67 -13.58 -20.12
C GLU A 825 -63.64 -13.51 -18.98
N ASP A 826 -63.06 -14.65 -18.61
CA ASP A 826 -61.94 -14.73 -17.65
C ASP A 826 -60.63 -14.86 -18.42
N ILE A 827 -59.94 -13.73 -18.59
CA ILE A 827 -58.73 -13.67 -19.42
C ILE A 827 -57.59 -14.55 -18.87
N PRO A 828 -57.29 -14.56 -17.55
CA PRO A 828 -56.32 -15.49 -16.99
C PRO A 828 -56.65 -16.97 -17.23
N ALA A 829 -57.91 -17.39 -17.05
CA ALA A 829 -58.34 -18.76 -17.29
C ALA A 829 -58.23 -19.12 -18.78
N LEU A 830 -58.63 -18.21 -19.66
CA LEU A 830 -58.48 -18.36 -21.10
C LEU A 830 -57.03 -18.54 -21.52
N LEU A 831 -56.13 -17.65 -21.06
CA LEU A 831 -54.69 -17.75 -21.34
C LEU A 831 -54.11 -19.07 -20.82
N THR A 832 -54.54 -19.49 -19.63
CA THR A 832 -54.11 -20.77 -19.03
C THR A 832 -54.55 -21.96 -19.89
N SER A 833 -55.80 -21.96 -20.40
CA SER A 833 -56.30 -22.98 -21.33
C SER A 833 -55.51 -23.00 -22.65
N LEU A 834 -55.18 -21.82 -23.20
CA LEU A 834 -54.36 -21.71 -24.41
C LEU A 834 -52.92 -22.19 -24.18
N GLN A 835 -52.34 -21.93 -23.00
CA GLN A 835 -51.01 -22.40 -22.59
C GLN A 835 -50.97 -23.91 -22.26
N LEU A 836 -52.10 -24.57 -22.02
CA LEU A 836 -52.16 -26.02 -21.80
C LEU A 836 -52.42 -26.81 -23.09
N SER A 837 -52.69 -26.12 -24.20
CA SER A 837 -52.82 -26.71 -25.53
C SER A 837 -51.44 -26.91 -26.19
N ASP A 838 -51.37 -27.56 -27.36
CA ASP A 838 -50.13 -27.79 -28.14
C ASP A 838 -49.49 -26.50 -28.74
N ARG A 839 -49.85 -25.32 -28.22
CA ARG A 839 -49.46 -24.00 -28.76
C ARG A 839 -48.27 -23.35 -28.03
N VAL A 840 -47.74 -23.98 -26.98
CA VAL A 840 -46.59 -23.51 -26.21
C VAL A 840 -45.62 -24.64 -25.89
N SER A 841 -44.38 -24.31 -25.51
CA SER A 841 -43.37 -25.31 -25.16
C SER A 841 -43.73 -26.14 -23.91
N GLU A 842 -43.21 -27.37 -23.82
CA GLU A 842 -43.36 -28.27 -22.66
C GLU A 842 -42.92 -27.60 -21.34
N THR A 843 -41.92 -26.72 -21.37
CA THR A 843 -41.45 -25.97 -20.20
C THR A 843 -42.53 -25.03 -19.66
N ILE A 844 -43.28 -24.36 -20.54
CA ILE A 844 -44.39 -23.49 -20.15
C ILE A 844 -45.54 -24.33 -19.59
N GLN A 845 -45.88 -25.46 -20.23
CA GLN A 845 -46.91 -26.38 -19.74
C GLN A 845 -46.60 -26.87 -18.32
N ARG A 846 -45.34 -27.25 -18.04
CA ARG A 846 -44.90 -27.66 -16.69
C ARG A 846 -45.04 -26.53 -15.67
N ARG A 847 -44.57 -25.32 -15.98
CA ARG A 847 -44.68 -24.15 -15.07
C ARG A 847 -46.14 -23.82 -14.75
N VAL A 848 -47.04 -23.97 -15.74
CA VAL A 848 -48.48 -23.78 -15.53
C VAL A 848 -49.04 -24.86 -14.60
N GLN A 849 -48.69 -26.13 -14.81
CA GLN A 849 -49.14 -27.24 -13.96
C GLN A 849 -48.64 -27.14 -12.52
N GLU A 850 -47.41 -26.69 -12.30
CA GLU A 850 -46.84 -26.49 -10.95
C GLU A 850 -47.57 -25.40 -10.16
N ARG A 851 -48.05 -24.35 -10.83
CA ARG A 851 -48.79 -23.24 -10.21
C ARG A 851 -50.26 -23.58 -9.91
N LEU A 852 -50.82 -24.55 -10.62
CA LEU A 852 -52.18 -25.06 -10.40
C LEU A 852 -52.25 -26.10 -9.26
N ARG A 853 -51.09 -26.59 -8.78
CA ARG A 853 -50.96 -27.40 -7.57
C ARG A 853 -50.83 -26.51 -6.35
#